data_AF-A0A060Z5E5-F1
#
_entry.id   AF-A0A060Z5E5-F1
#
_cell.length_a   1.000
_cell.length_b   1.000
_cell.length_c   1.000
_cell.angle_alpha   90.00
_cell.angle_beta   90.00
_cell.angle_gamma   90.00
#
_symmetry.space_group_name_H-M   'P 1'
#
loop_
_entity.id
_entity.type
_entity.pdbx_description
1 polymer ?
#
loop_
_entity_poly.entity_id
_entity_poly.type
_entity_poly.pdbx_seq_one_letter_code
_entity_poly.pdbx_strand_id
1 'polypeptide(L)'
;MEVEMSEGPWQNQEMALDVQTAEEEKEDTFFHFSPSLLQLIQKHWPSPAKHGTELTQDQVARHVLGQKYPQDITAACSQTPYCLYLYRGVELGGDGDRETASVLLVGYFDQRSGVKHVRLLDTLQPRDATVSAGTAELNCLVETLRRFELPMANLAVFYCGDSGLSQVLVTGLRALNPGLVSLCGLPGLAGRACQVGVSALPESVLELVRNIHHHYSTCPTTNDNLKEIFADVTSLDPLLPLSSQCLFLGRTVQRMADAWPELLQYFESRGNEGDAEQVCARLRDLKVRLSLLFLGQALEPLCAFQELLEWGDSDVANILQQASSLVHSYAASFLRSPAVDRFLRRREPTLLVNEKDHLLRVDVNTGARVKDFLSEHQAELDDDVVDSFLESSVSFYKATTWSLMKSLPLPNVALKNIPILLRPAGRLEVTSRVVAELGSLMGLCGVPGDMALLTDEFLEYMISEGEKPTADSPTPGPTVEQHWKQVLRTMGKTSILRRLICSLLTLPSGSLQRDKVFARANLLGDGSRDEDDWLTERSEDEGIPSSPSSPLKQESNSSDLIDITEPAETDTRPALKTTESIEIIVLDDSDDDVIWTETIQHKLKNDNALPMATSTPEGPSKTSSCLYEVIRLLIIQHTCHHCLVHLCLMSLTWTP
;
A
#
# COMPACT_ATOMS: atom_id res chain seq x y z
N MET A 1 -61.75 -21.52 -14.77
CA MET A 1 -61.89 -22.83 -14.10
C MET A 1 -60.85 -22.82 -13.00
N GLU A 2 -61.13 -22.06 -11.92
CA GLU A 2 -61.84 -22.52 -10.71
C GLU A 2 -60.93 -23.47 -9.93
N VAL A 3 -60.45 -23.12 -8.72
CA VAL A 3 -61.12 -23.18 -7.39
C VAL A 3 -60.11 -23.98 -6.51
N GLU A 4 -59.81 -23.76 -5.23
CA GLU A 4 -60.39 -23.00 -4.11
C GLU A 4 -59.32 -22.93 -3.00
N MET A 5 -59.37 -21.88 -2.17
CA MET A 5 -58.86 -21.92 -0.80
C MET A 5 -59.92 -22.54 0.10
N SER A 6 -59.50 -23.31 1.11
CA SER A 6 -60.38 -23.77 2.20
C SER A 6 -59.61 -23.79 3.51
N GLU A 7 -59.99 -22.89 4.41
CA GLU A 7 -59.60 -22.85 5.82
C GLU A 7 -60.42 -23.82 6.69
N GLY A 8 -59.80 -24.29 7.78
CA GLY A 8 -60.43 -24.62 9.07
C GLY A 8 -60.42 -26.10 9.49
N PRO A 9 -60.66 -26.43 10.78
CA PRO A 9 -60.68 -25.60 12.00
C PRO A 9 -59.85 -26.17 13.18
N TRP A 10 -59.70 -25.35 14.23
CA TRP A 10 -59.09 -25.65 15.52
C TRP A 10 -59.84 -26.73 16.32
N GLN A 11 -59.09 -27.59 17.03
CA GLN A 11 -59.60 -28.31 18.21
C GLN A 11 -58.50 -28.42 19.28
N ASN A 12 -58.80 -27.81 20.43
CA ASN A 12 -58.03 -27.84 21.67
C ASN A 12 -58.02 -29.26 22.27
N GLN A 13 -56.85 -29.70 22.73
CA GLN A 13 -56.77 -30.73 23.76
C GLN A 13 -55.74 -30.30 24.81
N GLU A 14 -56.24 -29.77 25.93
CA GLU A 14 -55.48 -29.63 27.17
C GLU A 14 -55.13 -31.02 27.70
N MET A 15 -53.86 -31.24 28.00
CA MET A 15 -53.41 -32.29 28.91
C MET A 15 -52.36 -31.67 29.84
N ALA A 16 -52.68 -31.66 31.13
CA ALA A 16 -51.86 -31.12 32.20
C ALA A 16 -50.84 -32.14 32.73
N LEU A 17 -49.80 -31.61 33.40
CA LEU A 17 -48.78 -32.23 34.26
C LEU A 17 -47.56 -32.81 33.50
N ASP A 18 -46.31 -32.50 33.81
CA ASP A 18 -45.69 -32.21 35.11
C ASP A 18 -44.64 -31.09 35.06
N VAL A 19 -44.61 -30.29 36.13
CA VAL A 19 -43.54 -29.35 36.45
C VAL A 19 -42.39 -30.13 37.08
N GLN A 20 -41.29 -30.27 36.34
CA GLN A 20 -39.97 -30.48 36.94
C GLN A 20 -39.11 -29.27 36.63
N THR A 21 -38.83 -28.54 37.70
CA THR A 21 -37.76 -27.56 37.86
C THR A 21 -36.45 -28.14 37.34
N ALA A 22 -36.08 -27.76 36.12
CA ALA A 22 -34.69 -27.78 35.69
C ALA A 22 -34.10 -26.44 36.12
N GLU A 23 -33.17 -26.52 37.07
CA GLU A 23 -32.36 -25.41 37.54
C GLU A 23 -31.77 -24.67 36.33
N GLU A 24 -31.85 -23.34 36.37
CA GLU A 24 -31.10 -22.45 35.49
C GLU A 24 -29.61 -22.77 35.63
N GLU A 25 -29.09 -23.63 34.77
CA GLU A 25 -27.67 -23.63 34.43
C GLU A 25 -27.38 -22.26 33.83
N LYS A 26 -26.71 -21.43 34.63
CA LYS A 26 -26.10 -20.17 34.19
C LYS A 26 -25.47 -20.37 32.82
N GLU A 27 -25.89 -19.56 31.86
CA GLU A 27 -25.18 -19.35 30.61
C GLU A 27 -23.72 -18.95 30.92
N ASP A 28 -22.84 -19.93 30.92
CA ASP A 28 -21.40 -19.73 30.96
C ASP A 28 -20.97 -19.05 29.65
N THR A 29 -20.63 -17.76 29.76
CA THR A 29 -19.76 -16.98 28.87
C THR A 29 -19.56 -17.52 27.46
N PHE A 30 -20.42 -17.09 26.51
CA PHE A 30 -20.20 -17.30 25.08
C PHE A 30 -18.85 -16.67 24.66
N PHE A 31 -17.87 -17.50 24.31
CA PHE A 31 -16.59 -17.03 23.77
C PHE A 31 -16.81 -16.32 22.43
N HIS A 32 -16.39 -15.06 22.32
CA HIS A 32 -16.58 -14.22 21.12
C HIS A 32 -15.69 -14.60 19.92
N PHE A 33 -14.76 -15.55 20.06
CA PHE A 33 -13.77 -15.92 19.04
C PHE A 33 -13.91 -17.36 18.56
N SER A 34 -13.39 -17.65 17.36
CA SER A 34 -13.46 -19.00 16.77
C SER A 34 -12.61 -20.03 17.53
N PRO A 35 -13.00 -21.32 17.56
CA PRO A 35 -12.16 -22.39 18.15
C PRO A 35 -10.78 -22.51 17.50
N SER A 36 -10.68 -22.25 16.20
CA SER A 36 -9.43 -22.26 15.45
C SER A 36 -8.46 -21.13 15.86
N LEU A 37 -8.96 -20.05 16.46
CA LEU A 37 -8.09 -19.00 17.02
C LEU A 37 -7.24 -19.55 18.18
N LEU A 38 -7.80 -20.39 19.04
CA LEU A 38 -7.06 -20.99 20.15
C LEU A 38 -5.95 -21.92 19.66
N GLN A 39 -6.24 -22.73 18.63
CA GLN A 39 -5.24 -23.60 18.01
C GLN A 39 -4.11 -22.80 17.36
N LEU A 40 -4.45 -21.67 16.74
CA LEU A 40 -3.46 -20.73 16.18
C LEU A 40 -2.57 -20.17 17.30
N ILE A 41 -3.17 -19.69 18.39
CA ILE A 41 -2.48 -19.16 19.56
C ILE A 41 -1.52 -20.20 20.15
N GLN A 42 -1.98 -21.43 20.34
CA GLN A 42 -1.14 -22.50 20.88
C GLN A 42 0.08 -22.80 20.00
N LYS A 43 -0.08 -22.77 18.67
CA LYS A 43 1.00 -23.10 17.73
C LYS A 43 2.01 -21.96 17.54
N HIS A 44 1.52 -20.74 17.35
CA HIS A 44 2.38 -19.60 16.98
C HIS A 44 2.75 -18.71 18.16
N TRP A 45 2.02 -18.83 19.29
CA TRP A 45 2.19 -18.02 20.50
C TRP A 45 2.13 -18.86 21.79
N PRO A 46 2.98 -19.89 21.93
CA PRO A 46 3.03 -20.67 23.16
C PRO A 46 3.42 -19.77 24.32
N SER A 47 2.69 -19.90 25.43
CA SER A 47 2.89 -19.08 26.63
C SER A 47 4.32 -19.23 27.18
N PRO A 48 4.97 -18.15 27.65
CA PRO A 48 6.22 -18.26 28.40
C PRO A 48 5.91 -18.84 29.79
N ALA A 49 5.75 -20.15 29.89
CA ALA A 49 5.62 -20.83 31.16
C ALA A 49 6.92 -20.65 31.97
N LYS A 50 6.97 -19.62 32.83
CA LYS A 50 7.97 -19.54 33.89
C LYS A 50 7.44 -20.34 35.08
N HIS A 51 8.19 -21.38 35.47
CA HIS A 51 7.99 -22.18 36.68
C HIS A 51 6.65 -22.94 36.79
N GLY A 52 6.55 -24.07 36.07
CA GLY A 52 5.77 -25.24 36.52
C GLY A 52 4.26 -25.10 36.68
N THR A 53 3.65 -24.00 36.22
CA THR A 53 2.20 -23.78 36.30
C THR A 53 1.63 -23.81 34.88
N GLU A 54 0.85 -24.84 34.56
CA GLU A 54 0.13 -24.91 33.28
C GLU A 54 -0.96 -23.83 33.27
N LEU A 55 -0.86 -22.87 32.36
CA LEU A 55 -1.91 -21.89 32.13
C LEU A 55 -3.07 -22.55 31.39
N THR A 56 -4.30 -22.26 31.82
CA THR A 56 -5.50 -22.66 31.09
C THR A 56 -5.54 -22.02 29.70
N GLN A 57 -6.24 -22.63 28.74
CA GLN A 57 -6.35 -22.11 27.37
C GLN A 57 -6.89 -20.67 27.33
N ASP A 58 -7.83 -20.35 28.21
CA ASP A 58 -8.41 -19.02 28.37
C ASP A 58 -7.39 -18.00 28.92
N GLN A 59 -6.53 -18.40 29.87
CA GLN A 59 -5.44 -17.56 30.36
C GLN A 59 -4.39 -17.29 29.28
N VAL A 60 -4.03 -18.29 28.47
CA VAL A 60 -3.12 -18.10 27.33
C VAL A 60 -3.74 -17.18 26.29
N ALA A 61 -5.02 -17.36 25.98
CA ALA A 61 -5.75 -16.50 25.05
C ALA A 61 -5.78 -15.04 25.54
N ARG A 62 -6.09 -14.79 26.82
CA ARG A 62 -6.07 -13.43 27.40
C ARG A 62 -4.67 -12.83 27.46
N HIS A 63 -3.63 -13.64 27.67
CA HIS A 63 -2.25 -13.17 27.65
C HIS A 63 -1.85 -12.66 26.26
N VAL A 64 -2.24 -13.37 25.20
CA VAL A 64 -1.90 -13.01 23.81
C VAL A 64 -2.83 -11.93 23.26
N LEU A 65 -4.14 -12.07 23.47
CA LEU A 65 -5.16 -11.18 22.92
C LEU A 65 -5.33 -9.90 23.74
N GLY A 66 -4.97 -9.90 25.02
CA GLY A 66 -5.19 -8.80 25.96
C GLY A 66 -6.42 -8.98 26.84
N GLN A 67 -6.39 -8.38 28.04
CA GLN A 67 -7.44 -8.58 29.05
C GLN A 67 -8.79 -7.98 28.68
N LYS A 68 -8.78 -6.95 27.80
CA LYS A 68 -9.99 -6.23 27.36
C LYS A 68 -10.49 -6.70 26.00
N TYR A 69 -9.98 -7.84 25.52
CA TYR A 69 -10.39 -8.39 24.23
C TYR A 69 -11.83 -8.97 24.31
N PRO A 70 -12.69 -8.73 23.30
CA PRO A 70 -12.48 -7.90 22.12
C PRO A 70 -12.94 -6.44 22.28
N GLN A 71 -13.43 -6.04 23.46
CA GLN A 71 -14.05 -4.74 23.68
C GLN A 71 -13.13 -3.56 23.37
N ASP A 72 -11.83 -3.72 23.59
CA ASP A 72 -10.83 -2.72 23.24
C ASP A 72 -10.70 -2.47 21.73
N ILE A 73 -10.75 -3.53 20.91
CA ILE A 73 -10.77 -3.44 19.44
C ILE A 73 -12.07 -2.78 18.97
N THR A 74 -13.23 -3.24 19.47
CA THR A 74 -14.54 -2.69 19.10
C THR A 74 -14.65 -1.22 19.50
N ALA A 75 -14.21 -0.85 20.70
CA ALA A 75 -14.20 0.54 21.17
C ALA A 75 -13.31 1.43 20.28
N ALA A 76 -12.14 0.96 19.86
CA ALA A 76 -11.26 1.72 18.98
C ALA A 76 -11.85 1.88 17.57
N CYS A 77 -12.29 0.79 16.94
CA CYS A 77 -12.71 0.76 15.54
C CYS A 77 -14.14 1.29 15.31
N SER A 78 -14.95 1.41 16.36
CA SER A 78 -16.29 2.02 16.27
C SER A 78 -16.24 3.51 15.90
N GLN A 79 -15.19 4.22 16.31
CA GLN A 79 -15.06 5.68 16.13
C GLN A 79 -13.91 6.07 15.21
N THR A 80 -13.07 5.12 14.80
CA THR A 80 -11.88 5.38 14.00
C THR A 80 -11.81 4.47 12.78
N PRO A 81 -11.31 4.99 11.65
CA PRO A 81 -10.98 4.16 10.51
C PRO A 81 -10.01 3.04 10.88
N TYR A 82 -10.10 1.89 10.21
CA TYR A 82 -9.21 0.75 10.42
C TYR A 82 -8.79 0.06 9.12
N CYS A 83 -7.66 -0.64 9.19
CA CYS A 83 -7.11 -1.53 8.18
C CYS A 83 -7.38 -2.98 8.57
N LEU A 84 -7.77 -3.81 7.60
CA LEU A 84 -8.01 -5.24 7.80
C LEU A 84 -6.95 -6.04 7.03
N TYR A 85 -6.32 -7.00 7.70
CA TYR A 85 -5.29 -7.88 7.13
C TYR A 85 -5.79 -9.31 7.11
N LEU A 86 -5.67 -9.97 5.96
CA LEU A 86 -6.03 -11.37 5.78
C LEU A 86 -4.83 -12.18 5.28
N TYR A 87 -4.36 -13.11 6.12
CA TYR A 87 -3.28 -14.04 5.78
C TYR A 87 -3.83 -15.46 5.69
N ARG A 88 -3.70 -16.09 4.52
CA ARG A 88 -4.28 -17.40 4.22
C ARG A 88 -3.26 -18.52 4.44
N GLY A 89 -3.74 -19.76 4.53
CA GLY A 89 -2.89 -20.95 4.58
C GLY A 89 -2.02 -21.01 5.84
N VAL A 90 -2.45 -20.39 6.93
CA VAL A 90 -1.70 -20.42 8.19
C VAL A 90 -2.04 -21.71 8.89
N GLU A 91 -1.03 -22.52 9.16
CA GLU A 91 -1.22 -23.81 9.81
C GLU A 91 -1.71 -23.63 11.24
N LEU A 92 -2.73 -24.40 11.62
CA LEU A 92 -3.23 -24.53 12.98
C LEU A 92 -2.44 -25.63 13.73
N GLY A 93 -2.46 -25.60 15.06
CA GLY A 93 -1.84 -26.63 15.91
C GLY A 93 -2.73 -27.85 16.07
N GLY A 94 -2.15 -29.06 15.96
CA GLY A 94 -2.83 -30.35 16.18
C GLY A 94 -2.01 -31.55 15.66
N ASP A 95 -2.17 -32.72 16.29
CA ASP A 95 -1.62 -34.00 15.81
C ASP A 95 -2.62 -34.64 14.83
N GLY A 96 -2.25 -34.77 13.56
CA GLY A 96 -2.93 -35.68 12.62
C GLY A 96 -3.20 -35.12 11.23
N ASP A 97 -3.59 -33.85 11.09
CA ASP A 97 -3.86 -33.19 9.80
C ASP A 97 -3.29 -31.77 9.77
N ARG A 98 -2.70 -31.37 8.63
CA ARG A 98 -2.27 -29.97 8.37
C ARG A 98 -3.48 -29.08 8.14
N GLU A 99 -4.30 -28.89 9.19
CA GLU A 99 -5.40 -27.95 9.13
C GLU A 99 -4.84 -26.53 8.99
N THR A 100 -5.37 -25.76 8.05
CA THR A 100 -4.98 -24.37 7.82
C THR A 100 -6.18 -23.46 7.93
N ALA A 101 -5.96 -22.23 8.37
CA ALA A 101 -6.98 -21.20 8.42
C ALA A 101 -6.50 -19.90 7.81
N SER A 102 -7.45 -19.02 7.53
CA SER A 102 -7.15 -17.63 7.22
C SER A 102 -7.17 -16.81 8.51
N VAL A 103 -6.08 -16.10 8.80
CA VAL A 103 -5.93 -15.27 10.00
C VAL A 103 -6.31 -13.84 9.68
N LEU A 104 -7.16 -13.26 10.53
CA LEU A 104 -7.70 -11.92 10.39
C LEU A 104 -7.11 -11.02 11.47
N LEU A 105 -6.49 -9.91 11.06
CA LEU A 105 -5.98 -8.88 11.97
C LEU A 105 -6.58 -7.52 11.63
N VAL A 106 -6.65 -6.64 12.63
CA VAL A 106 -7.10 -5.27 12.49
C VAL A 106 -5.98 -4.32 12.90
N GLY A 107 -5.71 -3.31 12.09
CA GLY A 107 -4.80 -2.23 12.42
C GLY A 107 -5.52 -0.88 12.46
N TYR A 108 -5.18 -0.04 13.43
CA TYR A 108 -5.80 1.27 13.60
C TYR A 108 -4.82 2.25 14.24
N PHE A 109 -5.08 3.54 14.08
CA PHE A 109 -4.32 4.60 14.76
C PHE A 109 -5.06 5.02 16.02
N ASP A 110 -4.47 4.76 17.19
CA ASP A 110 -5.00 5.26 18.46
C ASP A 110 -4.62 6.73 18.64
N GLN A 111 -5.62 7.60 18.53
CA GLN A 111 -5.47 9.05 18.68
C GLN A 111 -5.13 9.47 20.12
N ARG A 112 -5.39 8.62 21.12
CA ARG A 112 -5.10 8.93 22.53
C ARG A 112 -3.61 8.78 22.81
N SER A 113 -3.04 7.64 22.43
CA SER A 113 -1.61 7.37 22.57
C SER A 113 -0.76 8.00 21.46
N GLY A 114 -1.31 8.18 20.26
CA GLY A 114 -0.57 8.55 19.06
C GLY A 114 0.26 7.39 18.54
N VAL A 115 -0.27 6.17 18.59
CA VAL A 115 0.42 4.93 18.19
C VAL A 115 -0.46 4.15 17.23
N LYS A 116 0.16 3.52 16.22
CA LYS A 116 -0.50 2.55 15.34
C LYS A 116 -0.47 1.17 16.00
N HIS A 117 -1.64 0.55 16.14
CA HIS A 117 -1.77 -0.81 16.66
C HIS A 117 -2.09 -1.78 15.54
N VAL A 118 -1.65 -3.03 15.70
CA VAL A 118 -2.10 -4.20 14.95
C VAL A 118 -2.53 -5.24 15.97
N ARG A 119 -3.73 -5.79 15.83
CA ARG A 119 -4.32 -6.74 16.78
C ARG A 119 -4.93 -7.92 16.05
N LEU A 120 -4.75 -9.10 16.62
CA LEU A 120 -5.38 -10.33 16.14
C LEU A 120 -6.89 -10.23 16.40
N LEU A 121 -7.70 -10.38 15.35
CA LEU A 121 -9.15 -10.32 15.45
C LEU A 121 -9.74 -11.72 15.58
N ASP A 122 -9.57 -12.58 14.56
CA ASP A 122 -10.05 -13.96 14.61
C ASP A 122 -9.41 -14.81 13.50
N THR A 123 -9.83 -16.07 13.38
CA THR A 123 -9.53 -16.93 12.23
C THR A 123 -10.82 -17.27 11.46
N LEU A 124 -10.67 -17.46 10.15
CA LEU A 124 -11.73 -17.84 9.24
C LEU A 124 -11.47 -19.26 8.73
N GLN A 125 -12.48 -20.12 8.86
CA GLN A 125 -12.52 -21.46 8.29
C GLN A 125 -13.77 -21.57 7.39
N PRO A 126 -13.68 -21.20 6.10
CA PRO A 126 -14.80 -21.34 5.18
C PRO A 126 -15.09 -22.85 4.98
N ARG A 127 -16.21 -23.32 5.54
CA ARG A 127 -16.61 -24.75 5.49
C ARG A 127 -17.67 -25.06 4.42
N ASP A 128 -18.21 -24.03 3.76
CA ASP A 128 -19.28 -24.22 2.79
C ASP A 128 -18.73 -24.60 1.41
N ALA A 129 -18.78 -25.90 1.10
CA ALA A 129 -18.37 -26.46 -0.18
C ALA A 129 -19.38 -26.17 -1.32
N THR A 130 -20.56 -25.60 -1.02
CA THR A 130 -21.60 -25.34 -2.03
C THR A 130 -21.40 -24.03 -2.78
N VAL A 131 -20.58 -23.12 -2.25
CA VAL A 131 -20.28 -21.82 -2.84
C VAL A 131 -18.80 -21.75 -3.22
N SER A 132 -18.44 -20.89 -4.19
CA SER A 132 -17.04 -20.68 -4.54
C SER A 132 -16.21 -20.28 -3.32
N ALA A 133 -14.98 -20.80 -3.20
CA ALA A 133 -14.12 -20.57 -2.05
C ALA A 133 -13.96 -19.08 -1.68
N GLY A 134 -13.86 -18.21 -2.70
CA GLY A 134 -13.75 -16.76 -2.48
C GLY A 134 -15.02 -16.12 -1.92
N THR A 135 -16.20 -16.62 -2.31
CA THR A 135 -17.49 -16.15 -1.78
C THR A 135 -17.71 -16.65 -0.35
N ALA A 136 -17.38 -17.91 -0.08
CA ALA A 136 -17.46 -18.46 1.29
C ALA A 136 -16.56 -17.67 2.25
N GLU A 137 -15.32 -17.36 1.83
CA GLU A 137 -14.38 -16.57 2.63
C GLU A 137 -14.85 -15.11 2.83
N LEU A 138 -15.45 -14.49 1.80
CA LEU A 138 -16.09 -13.17 1.93
C LEU A 138 -17.24 -13.18 2.94
N ASN A 139 -18.10 -14.20 2.89
CA ASN A 139 -19.24 -14.32 3.81
C ASN A 139 -18.75 -14.47 5.25
N CYS A 140 -17.79 -15.37 5.51
CA CYS A 140 -17.19 -15.54 6.83
C CYS A 140 -16.51 -14.25 7.33
N LEU A 141 -15.85 -13.51 6.44
CA LEU A 141 -15.24 -12.22 6.76
C LEU A 141 -16.29 -11.21 7.21
N VAL A 142 -17.37 -11.03 6.44
CA VAL A 142 -18.45 -10.09 6.75
C VAL A 142 -19.21 -10.48 8.02
N GLU A 143 -19.48 -11.77 8.21
CA GLU A 143 -20.09 -12.31 9.43
C GLU A 143 -19.21 -12.06 10.65
N THR A 144 -17.90 -12.24 10.51
CA THR A 144 -16.94 -11.94 11.59
C THR A 144 -16.95 -10.46 11.93
N LEU A 145 -16.90 -9.56 10.95
CA LEU A 145 -16.98 -8.12 11.21
C LEU A 145 -18.29 -7.74 11.92
N ARG A 146 -19.42 -8.35 11.56
CA ARG A 146 -20.71 -8.15 12.25
C ARG A 146 -20.69 -8.67 13.69
N ARG A 147 -20.14 -9.87 13.92
CA ARG A 147 -20.03 -10.50 15.24
C ARG A 147 -19.20 -9.68 16.22
N PHE A 148 -18.14 -9.03 15.72
CA PHE A 148 -17.30 -8.12 16.52
C PHE A 148 -17.80 -6.66 16.52
N GLU A 149 -18.96 -6.41 15.91
CA GLU A 149 -19.60 -5.08 15.80
C GLU A 149 -18.68 -4.02 15.16
N LEU A 150 -17.82 -4.44 14.22
CA LEU A 150 -16.91 -3.55 13.50
C LEU A 150 -17.64 -2.85 12.35
N PRO A 151 -17.80 -1.51 12.37
CA PRO A 151 -18.57 -0.82 11.35
C PRO A 151 -17.88 -0.84 9.98
N MET A 152 -18.56 -1.35 8.96
CA MET A 152 -18.07 -1.34 7.57
C MET A 152 -17.72 0.06 7.05
N ALA A 153 -18.43 1.08 7.53
CA ALA A 153 -18.17 2.49 7.18
C ALA A 153 -16.79 2.98 7.65
N ASN A 154 -16.16 2.31 8.62
CA ASN A 154 -14.83 2.64 9.13
C ASN A 154 -13.73 1.75 8.53
N LEU A 155 -14.06 0.71 7.75
CA LEU A 155 -13.07 -0.08 7.05
C LEU A 155 -12.44 0.76 5.92
N ALA A 156 -11.26 1.33 6.14
CA ALA A 156 -10.60 2.22 5.18
C ALA A 156 -9.64 1.48 4.26
N VAL A 157 -8.95 0.46 4.78
CA VAL A 157 -7.88 -0.24 4.06
C VAL A 157 -8.07 -1.75 4.19
N PHE A 158 -7.84 -2.49 3.10
CA PHE A 158 -7.85 -3.95 3.12
C PHE A 158 -6.60 -4.53 2.45
N TYR A 159 -5.97 -5.47 3.13
CA TYR A 159 -4.83 -6.23 2.63
C TYR A 159 -5.10 -7.73 2.68
N CYS A 160 -4.76 -8.43 1.60
CA CYS A 160 -4.74 -9.87 1.52
C CYS A 160 -3.40 -10.32 0.92
N GLY A 161 -2.70 -11.22 1.62
CA GLY A 161 -1.38 -11.70 1.21
C GLY A 161 -1.36 -12.62 -0.01
N ASP A 162 -2.54 -13.05 -0.49
CA ASP A 162 -2.68 -13.97 -1.62
C ASP A 162 -3.47 -13.31 -2.76
N SER A 163 -2.84 -13.24 -3.94
CA SER A 163 -3.42 -12.63 -5.12
C SER A 163 -4.61 -13.41 -5.73
N GLY A 164 -4.74 -14.72 -5.48
CA GLY A 164 -5.68 -15.59 -6.20
C GLY A 164 -7.16 -15.30 -5.98
N LEU A 165 -7.60 -15.10 -4.72
CA LEU A 165 -9.01 -14.81 -4.38
C LEU A 165 -9.25 -13.35 -3.99
N SER A 166 -8.19 -12.54 -3.93
CA SER A 166 -8.24 -11.14 -3.52
C SER A 166 -9.29 -10.32 -4.28
N GLN A 167 -9.47 -10.57 -5.58
CA GLN A 167 -10.40 -9.80 -6.40
C GLN A 167 -11.86 -9.97 -5.97
N VAL A 168 -12.27 -11.19 -5.60
CA VAL A 168 -13.64 -11.47 -5.12
C VAL A 168 -13.89 -10.77 -3.79
N LEU A 169 -12.93 -10.87 -2.86
CA LEU A 169 -12.99 -10.21 -1.56
C LEU A 169 -13.07 -8.69 -1.71
N VAL A 170 -12.18 -8.10 -2.51
CA VAL A 170 -12.13 -6.65 -2.73
C VAL A 170 -13.40 -6.14 -3.40
N THR A 171 -13.93 -6.86 -4.39
CA THR A 171 -15.16 -6.47 -5.07
C THR A 171 -16.35 -6.52 -4.12
N GLY A 172 -16.46 -7.59 -3.32
CA GLY A 172 -17.52 -7.73 -2.32
C GLY A 172 -17.45 -6.68 -1.22
N LEU A 173 -16.26 -6.40 -0.69
CA LEU A 173 -16.08 -5.36 0.33
C LEU A 173 -16.34 -3.96 -0.23
N ARG A 174 -15.96 -3.67 -1.49
CA ARG A 174 -16.26 -2.39 -2.14
C ARG A 174 -17.75 -2.17 -2.39
N ALA A 175 -18.52 -3.24 -2.60
CA ALA A 175 -19.97 -3.13 -2.70
C ALA A 175 -20.60 -2.66 -1.37
N LEU A 176 -19.95 -2.97 -0.23
CA LEU A 176 -20.37 -2.53 1.10
C LEU A 176 -19.77 -1.18 1.50
N ASN A 177 -18.53 -0.89 1.07
CA ASN A 177 -17.85 0.38 1.27
C ASN A 177 -17.05 0.78 0.02
N PRO A 178 -17.62 1.63 -0.87
CA PRO A 178 -16.95 2.04 -2.11
C PRO A 178 -15.62 2.78 -1.91
N GLY A 179 -15.41 3.43 -0.75
CA GLY A 179 -14.19 4.16 -0.41
C GLY A 179 -13.00 3.28 -0.01
N LEU A 180 -13.15 1.95 -0.04
CA LEU A 180 -12.13 1.00 0.40
C LEU A 180 -10.87 1.02 -0.47
N VAL A 181 -9.74 1.32 0.17
CA VAL A 181 -8.40 1.22 -0.42
C VAL A 181 -7.88 -0.22 -0.30
N SER A 182 -7.69 -0.90 -1.44
CA SER A 182 -7.22 -2.29 -1.47
C SER A 182 -5.73 -2.39 -1.76
N LEU A 183 -4.96 -2.88 -0.78
CA LEU A 183 -3.54 -3.17 -0.89
C LEU A 183 -3.24 -4.56 -1.48
N CYS A 184 -4.27 -5.33 -1.86
CA CYS A 184 -4.11 -6.70 -2.35
C CYS A 184 -3.37 -6.79 -3.70
N GLY A 185 -3.22 -5.66 -4.41
CA GLY A 185 -2.41 -5.57 -5.61
C GLY A 185 -0.90 -5.51 -5.35
N LEU A 186 -0.46 -5.22 -4.11
CA LEU A 186 0.96 -5.07 -3.80
C LEU A 186 1.74 -6.40 -3.79
N PRO A 187 1.25 -7.49 -3.15
CA PRO A 187 1.94 -8.78 -3.21
C PRO A 187 2.15 -9.23 -4.65
N GLY A 188 3.38 -9.58 -5.02
CA GLY A 188 3.74 -10.04 -6.37
C GLY A 188 3.59 -9.00 -7.49
N LEU A 189 3.48 -7.70 -7.16
CA LEU A 189 3.32 -6.62 -8.14
C LEU A 189 4.45 -6.61 -9.18
N ALA A 190 5.70 -6.60 -8.72
CA ALA A 190 6.87 -6.64 -9.62
C ALA A 190 6.91 -7.96 -10.41
N GLY A 191 6.62 -9.07 -9.72
CA GLY A 191 6.46 -10.38 -10.32
C GLY A 191 5.53 -10.43 -11.54
N ARG A 192 4.28 -9.98 -11.37
CA ARG A 192 3.29 -9.94 -12.46
C ARG A 192 3.71 -9.01 -13.59
N ALA A 193 4.30 -7.86 -13.27
CA ALA A 193 4.78 -6.90 -14.25
C ALA A 193 5.97 -7.43 -15.06
N CYS A 194 6.87 -8.17 -14.41
CA CYS A 194 7.95 -8.92 -15.05
C CYS A 194 7.38 -9.97 -16.00
N GLN A 195 6.48 -10.84 -15.53
CA GLN A 195 5.88 -11.88 -16.37
C GLN A 195 5.25 -11.31 -17.64
N VAL A 196 4.36 -10.32 -17.53
CA VAL A 196 3.68 -9.78 -18.74
C VAL A 196 4.63 -9.03 -19.66
N GLY A 197 5.64 -8.35 -19.11
CA GLY A 197 6.64 -7.64 -19.90
C GLY A 197 7.46 -8.62 -20.72
N VAL A 198 8.01 -9.65 -20.07
CA VAL A 198 8.83 -10.67 -20.72
C VAL A 198 8.00 -11.47 -21.73
N SER A 199 6.73 -11.77 -21.43
CA SER A 199 5.82 -12.41 -22.39
C SER A 199 5.50 -11.55 -23.62
N ALA A 200 5.80 -10.25 -23.62
CA ALA A 200 5.66 -9.37 -24.78
C ALA A 200 6.91 -9.35 -25.68
N LEU A 201 8.00 -10.01 -25.27
CA LEU A 201 9.23 -10.17 -26.06
C LEU A 201 9.22 -11.49 -26.84
N PRO A 202 10.09 -11.64 -27.85
CA PRO A 202 10.29 -12.92 -28.54
C PRO A 202 10.68 -14.03 -27.56
N GLU A 203 10.08 -15.21 -27.72
CA GLU A 203 10.22 -16.36 -26.81
C GLU A 203 11.66 -16.92 -26.73
N SER A 204 12.49 -16.60 -27.74
CA SER A 204 13.85 -17.12 -27.90
C SER A 204 14.78 -16.85 -26.71
N VAL A 205 14.60 -15.73 -25.99
CA VAL A 205 15.44 -15.36 -24.84
C VAL A 205 15.09 -16.17 -23.59
N LEU A 206 13.80 -16.32 -23.29
CA LEU A 206 13.37 -17.12 -22.14
C LEU A 206 13.72 -18.59 -22.31
N GLU A 207 13.53 -19.12 -23.51
CA GLU A 207 13.97 -20.47 -23.86
C GLU A 207 15.49 -20.61 -23.75
N LEU A 208 16.29 -19.60 -24.15
CA LEU A 208 17.73 -19.64 -23.96
C LEU A 208 18.11 -19.76 -22.48
N VAL A 209 17.51 -18.94 -21.60
CA VAL A 209 17.73 -19.00 -20.15
C VAL A 209 17.36 -20.38 -19.59
N ARG A 210 16.20 -20.92 -19.99
CA ARG A 210 15.72 -22.25 -19.58
C ARG A 210 16.63 -23.38 -20.05
N ASN A 211 17.03 -23.36 -21.31
CA ASN A 211 17.86 -24.40 -21.92
C ASN A 211 19.25 -24.42 -21.28
N ILE A 212 19.83 -23.24 -21.05
CA ILE A 212 21.11 -23.11 -20.37
C ILE A 212 20.99 -23.64 -18.93
N HIS A 213 19.98 -23.21 -18.17
CA HIS A 213 19.75 -23.71 -16.81
C HIS A 213 19.51 -25.23 -16.76
N HIS A 214 18.74 -25.78 -17.71
CA HIS A 214 18.48 -27.22 -17.83
C HIS A 214 19.77 -28.01 -18.12
N HIS A 215 20.58 -27.52 -19.08
CA HIS A 215 21.88 -28.11 -19.40
C HIS A 215 22.78 -28.17 -18.17
N TYR A 216 22.84 -27.11 -17.36
CA TYR A 216 23.62 -27.11 -16.12
C TYR A 216 23.09 -28.05 -15.05
N SER A 217 21.76 -28.16 -14.92
CA SER A 217 21.12 -29.02 -13.92
C SER A 217 21.30 -30.51 -14.23
N THR A 218 21.51 -30.86 -15.50
CA THR A 218 21.56 -32.25 -15.97
C THR A 218 22.97 -32.72 -16.34
N CYS A 219 23.90 -31.81 -16.67
CA CYS A 219 25.26 -32.17 -17.08
C CYS A 219 26.24 -32.24 -15.89
N PRO A 220 26.80 -33.42 -15.56
CA PRO A 220 27.71 -33.60 -14.42
C PRO A 220 29.14 -33.04 -14.64
N THR A 221 29.51 -32.71 -15.87
CA THR A 221 30.86 -32.22 -16.27
C THR A 221 30.91 -30.70 -16.48
N THR A 222 30.09 -29.96 -15.75
CA THR A 222 29.98 -28.51 -15.87
C THR A 222 31.10 -27.75 -15.16
N ASN A 223 31.67 -26.76 -15.84
CA ASN A 223 32.71 -25.87 -15.33
C ASN A 223 32.18 -25.09 -14.12
N ASP A 224 32.97 -24.98 -13.05
CA ASP A 224 32.57 -24.32 -11.80
C ASP A 224 32.28 -22.83 -12.00
N ASN A 225 32.99 -22.14 -12.91
CA ASN A 225 32.69 -20.74 -13.27
C ASN A 225 31.30 -20.56 -13.91
N LEU A 226 30.78 -21.60 -14.58
CA LEU A 226 29.46 -21.55 -15.20
C LEU A 226 28.35 -21.97 -14.22
N LYS A 227 28.66 -22.83 -13.25
CA LYS A 227 27.76 -23.10 -12.12
C LYS A 227 27.56 -21.84 -11.28
N GLU A 228 28.58 -20.99 -11.15
CA GLU A 228 28.51 -19.71 -10.44
C GLU A 228 27.46 -18.75 -11.04
N ILE A 229 27.25 -18.76 -12.36
CA ILE A 229 26.19 -17.96 -13.03
C ILE A 229 24.80 -18.28 -12.44
N PHE A 230 24.58 -19.53 -12.04
CA PHE A 230 23.34 -20.02 -11.45
C PHE A 230 23.44 -20.28 -9.94
N ALA A 231 24.60 -20.05 -9.33
CA ALA A 231 24.81 -20.21 -7.89
C ALA A 231 24.05 -19.13 -7.11
N ASP A 232 23.63 -19.46 -5.89
CA ASP A 232 22.87 -18.58 -4.97
C ASP A 232 21.46 -18.18 -5.43
N VAL A 233 20.93 -18.82 -6.47
CA VAL A 233 19.54 -18.62 -6.89
C VAL A 233 18.82 -19.96 -6.84
N THR A 234 17.70 -20.02 -6.11
CA THR A 234 16.81 -21.19 -6.10
C THR A 234 16.52 -21.54 -7.56
N SER A 235 16.89 -22.75 -8.00
CA SER A 235 16.77 -23.19 -9.40
C SER A 235 15.44 -22.78 -10.00
N LEU A 236 15.42 -22.36 -11.28
CA LEU A 236 14.18 -22.06 -11.98
C LEU A 236 13.26 -23.29 -11.86
N ASP A 237 12.19 -23.18 -11.08
CA ASP A 237 11.23 -24.26 -10.93
C ASP A 237 10.22 -24.13 -12.08
N PRO A 238 10.20 -25.05 -13.05
CA PRO A 238 9.23 -25.00 -14.14
C PRO A 238 7.77 -25.11 -13.64
N LEU A 239 7.57 -25.61 -12.41
CA LEU A 239 6.26 -25.75 -11.77
C LEU A 239 5.77 -24.43 -11.16
N LEU A 240 6.66 -23.46 -10.93
CA LEU A 240 6.30 -22.16 -10.38
C LEU A 240 6.00 -21.15 -11.50
N PRO A 241 5.02 -20.26 -11.32
CA PRO A 241 4.73 -19.22 -12.30
C PRO A 241 5.91 -18.24 -12.42
N LEU A 242 6.13 -17.69 -13.63
CA LEU A 242 7.21 -16.71 -13.85
C LEU A 242 7.08 -15.48 -12.92
N SER A 243 5.85 -15.11 -12.55
CA SER A 243 5.60 -14.03 -11.61
C SER A 243 6.20 -14.24 -10.22
N SER A 244 6.42 -15.47 -9.76
CA SER A 244 7.10 -15.72 -8.48
C SER A 244 8.62 -15.82 -8.61
N GLN A 245 9.15 -15.71 -9.84
CA GLN A 245 10.57 -15.94 -10.16
C GLN A 245 11.24 -14.69 -10.74
N CYS A 246 10.71 -13.50 -10.50
CA CYS A 246 11.23 -12.24 -11.04
C CYS A 246 12.69 -11.98 -10.62
N LEU A 247 13.03 -12.18 -9.34
CA LEU A 247 14.40 -11.99 -8.85
C LEU A 247 15.37 -12.99 -9.48
N PHE A 248 14.94 -14.25 -9.61
CA PHE A 248 15.72 -15.27 -10.29
C PHE A 248 16.01 -14.82 -11.73
N LEU A 249 14.95 -14.51 -12.49
CA LEU A 249 15.09 -14.17 -13.90
C LEU A 249 16.00 -12.95 -14.09
N GLY A 250 15.78 -11.87 -13.35
CA GLY A 250 16.59 -10.65 -13.48
C GLY A 250 18.07 -10.90 -13.19
N ARG A 251 18.38 -11.61 -12.09
CA ARG A 251 19.77 -11.95 -11.73
C ARG A 251 20.43 -12.87 -12.75
N THR A 252 19.71 -13.89 -13.21
CA THR A 252 20.22 -14.83 -14.22
C THR A 252 20.48 -14.15 -15.55
N VAL A 253 19.54 -13.34 -16.05
CA VAL A 253 19.71 -12.57 -17.29
C VAL A 253 20.91 -11.66 -17.21
N GLN A 254 21.08 -10.93 -16.10
CA GLN A 254 22.22 -10.04 -15.89
C GLN A 254 23.56 -10.81 -15.89
N ARG A 255 23.66 -11.91 -15.13
CA ARG A 255 24.88 -12.73 -15.11
C ARG A 255 25.20 -13.37 -16.46
N MET A 256 24.17 -13.81 -17.20
CA MET A 256 24.35 -14.32 -18.56
C MET A 256 24.82 -13.23 -19.53
N ALA A 257 24.36 -11.99 -19.36
CA ALA A 257 24.84 -10.86 -20.16
C ALA A 257 26.31 -10.56 -19.89
N ASP A 258 26.74 -10.71 -18.64
CA ASP A 258 28.11 -10.42 -18.20
C ASP A 258 29.08 -11.55 -18.57
N ALA A 259 28.66 -12.81 -18.47
CA ALA A 259 29.44 -13.99 -18.84
C ALA A 259 29.19 -14.48 -20.29
N TRP A 260 28.74 -13.59 -21.18
CA TRP A 260 28.34 -13.97 -22.55
C TRP A 260 29.48 -14.62 -23.36
N PRO A 261 30.71 -14.07 -23.39
CA PRO A 261 31.81 -14.69 -24.14
C PRO A 261 32.17 -16.08 -23.61
N GLU A 262 32.17 -16.28 -22.30
CA GLU A 262 32.48 -17.55 -21.64
C GLU A 262 31.41 -18.60 -21.94
N LEU A 263 30.13 -18.20 -21.94
CA LEU A 263 29.01 -19.05 -22.34
C LEU A 263 29.16 -19.50 -23.79
N LEU A 264 29.41 -18.58 -24.71
CA LEU A 264 29.61 -18.91 -26.12
C LEU A 264 30.78 -19.88 -26.29
N GLN A 265 31.94 -19.57 -25.73
CA GLN A 265 33.14 -20.43 -25.81
C GLN A 265 32.87 -21.85 -25.27
N TYR A 266 32.15 -21.97 -24.15
CA TYR A 266 31.80 -23.26 -23.57
C TYR A 266 30.92 -24.09 -24.50
N PHE A 267 29.81 -23.54 -24.99
CA PHE A 267 28.91 -24.27 -25.86
C PHE A 267 29.52 -24.56 -27.23
N GLU A 268 30.46 -23.74 -27.71
CA GLU A 268 31.26 -24.05 -28.90
C GLU A 268 32.19 -25.25 -28.69
N SER A 269 32.83 -25.35 -27.52
CA SER A 269 33.73 -26.47 -27.22
C SER A 269 33.00 -27.81 -27.09
N ARG A 270 31.68 -27.79 -26.86
CA ARG A 270 30.83 -28.98 -26.71
C ARG A 270 30.36 -29.57 -28.04
N GLY A 271 30.40 -28.81 -29.14
CA GLY A 271 29.94 -29.29 -30.44
C GLY A 271 28.47 -29.74 -30.42
N ASN A 272 28.18 -30.93 -30.94
CA ASN A 272 26.81 -31.43 -31.15
C ASN A 272 26.31 -32.36 -30.02
N GLU A 273 26.84 -32.19 -28.80
CA GLU A 273 26.42 -32.98 -27.64
C GLU A 273 25.06 -32.48 -27.09
N GLY A 274 24.01 -33.30 -27.20
CA GLY A 274 22.69 -33.02 -26.62
C GLY A 274 22.09 -31.71 -27.15
N ASP A 275 21.62 -30.85 -26.25
CA ASP A 275 21.01 -29.56 -26.59
C ASP A 275 22.04 -28.45 -26.85
N ALA A 276 23.35 -28.74 -26.76
CA ALA A 276 24.42 -27.76 -26.85
C ALA A 276 24.49 -27.05 -28.21
N GLU A 277 24.21 -27.75 -29.31
CA GLU A 277 24.19 -27.17 -30.66
C GLU A 277 23.08 -26.11 -30.79
N GLN A 278 21.89 -26.41 -30.27
CA GLN A 278 20.75 -25.49 -30.29
C GLN A 278 21.02 -24.26 -29.42
N VAL A 279 21.61 -24.45 -28.24
CA VAL A 279 22.01 -23.34 -27.35
C VAL A 279 23.09 -22.48 -28.01
N CYS A 280 24.11 -23.11 -28.61
CA CYS A 280 25.19 -22.43 -29.30
C CYS A 280 24.69 -21.59 -30.49
N ALA A 281 23.75 -22.12 -31.28
CA ALA A 281 23.12 -21.39 -32.37
C ALA A 281 22.41 -20.11 -31.88
N ARG A 282 21.72 -20.18 -30.74
CA ARG A 282 21.05 -19.02 -30.11
C ARG A 282 22.04 -18.02 -29.51
N LEU A 283 23.15 -18.48 -28.94
CA LEU A 283 24.21 -17.60 -28.43
C LEU A 283 24.97 -16.85 -29.54
N ARG A 284 24.94 -17.35 -30.78
CA ARG A 284 25.48 -16.64 -31.96
C ARG A 284 24.49 -15.65 -32.57
N ASP A 285 23.20 -15.77 -32.25
CA ASP A 285 22.18 -14.87 -32.77
C ASP A 285 22.26 -13.49 -32.09
N LEU A 286 22.67 -12.48 -32.86
CA LEU A 286 22.77 -11.10 -32.40
C LEU A 286 21.42 -10.56 -31.88
N LYS A 287 20.28 -11.04 -32.41
CA LYS A 287 18.94 -10.62 -31.95
C LYS A 287 18.64 -11.11 -30.54
N VAL A 288 19.06 -12.34 -30.24
CA VAL A 288 18.92 -12.94 -28.92
C VAL A 288 19.82 -12.21 -27.92
N ARG A 289 21.07 -11.90 -28.31
CA ARG A 289 21.98 -11.10 -27.48
C ARG A 289 21.42 -9.70 -27.18
N LEU A 290 20.92 -9.01 -28.20
CA LEU A 290 20.31 -7.68 -28.09
C LEU A 290 19.13 -7.68 -27.11
N SER A 291 18.24 -8.67 -27.24
CA SER A 291 17.06 -8.83 -26.37
C SER A 291 17.45 -9.20 -24.93
N LEU A 292 18.50 -9.99 -24.74
CA LEU A 292 19.01 -10.35 -23.41
C LEU A 292 19.67 -9.14 -22.71
N LEU A 293 20.47 -8.35 -23.43
CA LEU A 293 21.05 -7.10 -22.92
C LEU A 293 19.96 -6.10 -22.50
N PHE A 294 18.91 -5.96 -23.32
CA PHE A 294 17.74 -5.16 -22.99
C PHE A 294 17.06 -5.63 -21.71
N LEU A 295 16.77 -6.93 -21.59
CA LEU A 295 16.13 -7.50 -20.41
C LEU A 295 16.94 -7.31 -19.13
N GLY A 296 18.28 -7.43 -19.19
CA GLY A 296 19.15 -7.22 -18.04
C GLY A 296 18.94 -5.84 -17.40
N GLN A 297 18.82 -4.80 -18.22
CA GLN A 297 18.54 -3.46 -17.73
C GLN A 297 17.04 -3.23 -17.43
N ALA A 298 16.15 -3.72 -18.29
CA ALA A 298 14.72 -3.44 -18.20
C ALA A 298 14.07 -4.10 -16.97
N LEU A 299 14.64 -5.19 -16.44
CA LEU A 299 14.14 -5.88 -15.25
C LEU A 299 14.71 -5.33 -13.92
N GLU A 300 15.84 -4.61 -13.95
CA GLU A 300 16.51 -4.12 -12.75
C GLU A 300 15.58 -3.33 -11.80
N PRO A 301 14.77 -2.34 -12.27
CA PRO A 301 13.85 -1.63 -11.39
C PRO A 301 12.77 -2.51 -10.74
N LEU A 302 12.31 -3.56 -11.44
CA LEU A 302 11.35 -4.52 -10.91
C LEU A 302 11.99 -5.40 -9.83
N CYS A 303 13.23 -5.85 -10.07
CA CYS A 303 13.98 -6.64 -9.09
C CYS A 303 14.24 -5.84 -7.81
N ALA A 304 14.73 -4.59 -7.93
CA ALA A 304 14.95 -3.72 -6.78
C ALA A 304 13.65 -3.47 -5.99
N PHE A 305 12.52 -3.27 -6.68
CA PHE A 305 11.23 -3.09 -6.02
C PHE A 305 10.74 -4.39 -5.34
N GLN A 306 10.97 -5.56 -5.95
CA GLN A 306 10.64 -6.84 -5.34
C GLN A 306 11.46 -7.09 -4.06
N GLU A 307 12.75 -6.76 -4.07
CA GLU A 307 13.61 -6.83 -2.87
C GLU A 307 13.11 -5.89 -1.76
N LEU A 308 12.66 -4.69 -2.12
CA LEU A 308 12.05 -3.75 -1.16
C LEU A 308 10.78 -4.34 -0.51
N LEU A 309 9.95 -5.06 -1.27
CA LEU A 309 8.74 -5.71 -0.74
C LEU A 309 9.05 -6.89 0.17
N GLU A 310 10.08 -7.69 -0.17
CA GLU A 310 10.46 -8.88 0.59
C GLU A 310 11.28 -8.55 1.82
N TRP A 311 12.33 -7.74 1.67
CA TRP A 311 13.33 -7.55 2.72
C TRP A 311 13.23 -6.19 3.41
N GLY A 312 12.57 -5.22 2.78
CA GLY A 312 12.45 -3.87 3.29
C GLY A 312 11.57 -3.74 4.54
N ASP A 313 11.90 -2.74 5.35
CA ASP A 313 11.11 -2.29 6.51
C ASP A 313 10.39 -0.96 6.27
N SER A 314 10.32 -0.53 5.01
CA SER A 314 9.66 0.72 4.62
C SER A 314 8.16 0.69 4.90
N ASP A 315 7.60 1.83 5.31
CA ASP A 315 6.16 2.00 5.45
C ASP A 315 5.42 1.82 4.13
N VAL A 316 4.20 1.29 4.19
CA VAL A 316 3.39 1.04 2.99
C VAL A 316 3.12 2.32 2.19
N ALA A 317 2.99 3.47 2.84
CA ALA A 317 2.85 4.75 2.15
C ALA A 317 4.07 5.05 1.25
N ASN A 318 5.29 4.75 1.73
CA ASN A 318 6.51 4.92 0.95
C ASN A 318 6.61 3.85 -0.14
N ILE A 319 6.27 2.59 0.15
CA ILE A 319 6.21 1.51 -0.85
C ILE A 319 5.28 1.89 -2.00
N LEU A 320 4.10 2.44 -1.69
CA LEU A 320 3.14 2.90 -2.69
C LEU A 320 3.68 4.07 -3.52
N GLN A 321 4.38 5.02 -2.89
CA GLN A 321 5.05 6.10 -3.60
C GLN A 321 6.13 5.55 -4.55
N GLN A 322 6.96 4.59 -4.10
CA GLN A 322 7.98 3.96 -4.92
C GLN A 322 7.35 3.17 -6.10
N ALA A 323 6.25 2.45 -5.86
CA ALA A 323 5.51 1.76 -6.91
C ALA A 323 4.95 2.75 -7.95
N SER A 324 4.50 3.93 -7.49
CA SER A 324 4.05 5.01 -8.36
C SER A 324 5.17 5.59 -9.21
N SER A 325 6.36 5.79 -8.61
CA SER A 325 7.57 6.20 -9.32
C SER A 325 8.03 5.16 -10.34
N LEU A 326 7.86 3.87 -10.03
CA LEU A 326 8.16 2.77 -10.94
C LEU A 326 7.23 2.78 -12.16
N VAL A 327 5.93 3.03 -11.99
CA VAL A 327 5.02 3.21 -13.14
C VAL A 327 5.45 4.38 -14.01
N HIS A 328 5.82 5.51 -13.37
CA HIS A 328 6.30 6.68 -14.10
C HIS A 328 7.58 6.38 -14.90
N SER A 329 8.56 5.70 -14.30
CA SER A 329 9.82 5.39 -14.99
C SER A 329 9.60 4.49 -16.20
N TYR A 330 8.77 3.45 -16.08
CA TYR A 330 8.43 2.58 -17.22
C TYR A 330 7.62 3.29 -18.29
N ALA A 331 6.67 4.16 -17.91
CA ALA A 331 5.93 4.97 -18.87
C ALA A 331 6.85 5.93 -19.64
N ALA A 332 7.76 6.61 -18.93
CA ALA A 332 8.71 7.54 -19.52
C ALA A 332 9.77 6.87 -20.42
N SER A 333 9.93 5.55 -20.35
CA SER A 333 10.84 4.80 -21.23
C SER A 333 10.36 4.72 -22.68
N PHE A 334 9.07 4.98 -22.95
CA PHE A 334 8.51 4.92 -24.31
C PHE A 334 7.47 6.01 -24.64
N LEU A 335 6.97 6.76 -23.66
CA LEU A 335 6.03 7.87 -23.86
C LEU A 335 6.72 9.23 -23.72
N ARG A 336 6.23 10.21 -24.47
CA ARG A 336 6.57 11.63 -24.28
C ARG A 336 6.04 12.14 -22.94
N SER A 337 6.76 13.06 -22.31
CA SER A 337 6.42 13.60 -20.98
C SER A 337 4.94 14.03 -20.82
N PRO A 338 4.32 14.79 -21.74
CA PRO A 338 2.91 15.17 -21.60
C PRO A 338 1.95 13.97 -21.61
N ALA A 339 2.29 12.92 -22.35
CA ALA A 339 1.49 11.69 -22.41
C ALA A 339 1.66 10.84 -21.14
N VAL A 340 2.85 10.83 -20.54
CA VAL A 340 3.08 10.22 -19.22
C VAL A 340 2.17 10.86 -18.18
N ASP A 341 2.17 12.18 -18.08
CA ASP A 341 1.34 12.89 -17.09
C ASP A 341 -0.15 12.63 -17.29
N ARG A 342 -0.61 12.68 -18.54
CA ARG A 342 -2.01 12.36 -18.89
C ARG A 342 -2.36 10.92 -18.53
N PHE A 343 -1.49 9.95 -18.83
CA PHE A 343 -1.70 8.55 -18.47
C PHE A 343 -1.75 8.34 -16.95
N LEU A 344 -0.83 8.93 -16.20
CA LEU A 344 -0.75 8.80 -14.75
C LEU A 344 -1.98 9.40 -14.03
N ARG A 345 -2.62 10.40 -14.63
CA ARG A 345 -3.88 11.00 -14.16
C ARG A 345 -5.10 10.17 -14.53
N ARG A 346 -5.26 9.80 -15.81
CA ARG A 346 -6.49 9.17 -16.34
C ARG A 346 -6.53 7.64 -16.18
N ARG A 347 -5.39 6.97 -16.14
CA ARG A 347 -5.26 5.50 -16.01
C ARG A 347 -5.96 4.71 -17.13
N GLU A 348 -6.03 5.28 -18.32
CA GLU A 348 -6.67 4.64 -19.47
C GLU A 348 -5.64 3.85 -20.30
N PRO A 349 -5.92 2.58 -20.64
CA PRO A 349 -5.00 1.75 -21.41
C PRO A 349 -4.85 2.24 -22.86
N THR A 350 -5.87 2.89 -23.41
CA THR A 350 -5.87 3.47 -24.77
C THR A 350 -4.76 4.51 -24.97
N LEU A 351 -4.38 5.22 -23.90
CA LEU A 351 -3.30 6.20 -23.92
C LEU A 351 -1.92 5.57 -24.14
N LEU A 352 -1.75 4.29 -23.82
CA LEU A 352 -0.48 3.59 -24.04
C LEU A 352 -0.30 3.17 -25.50
N VAL A 353 -1.39 3.05 -26.26
CA VAL A 353 -1.38 2.52 -27.63
C VAL A 353 -1.19 3.63 -28.67
N ASN A 354 -1.52 4.88 -28.33
CA ASN A 354 -1.41 6.00 -29.27
C ASN A 354 0.04 6.29 -29.67
N GLU A 355 0.42 5.89 -30.88
CA GLU A 355 1.79 6.07 -31.41
C GLU A 355 2.23 7.54 -31.48
N LYS A 356 1.29 8.48 -31.59
CA LYS A 356 1.61 9.92 -31.56
C LYS A 356 2.15 10.38 -30.20
N ASP A 357 1.88 9.63 -29.16
CA ASP A 357 2.35 9.91 -27.81
C ASP A 357 3.69 9.23 -27.49
N HIS A 358 4.19 8.36 -28.38
CA HIS A 358 5.42 7.61 -28.17
C HIS A 358 6.66 8.47 -28.44
N LEU A 359 7.75 8.11 -27.77
CA LEU A 359 9.08 8.65 -28.04
C LEU A 359 9.52 8.31 -29.47
N LEU A 360 10.42 9.13 -30.02
CA LEU A 360 11.08 8.76 -31.26
C LEU A 360 11.95 7.53 -31.02
N ARG A 361 12.22 6.78 -32.10
CA ARG A 361 12.98 5.52 -32.04
C ARG A 361 14.32 5.64 -31.33
N VAL A 362 15.03 6.75 -31.53
CA VAL A 362 16.34 7.04 -30.91
C VAL A 362 16.26 7.36 -29.43
N ASP A 363 15.08 7.77 -28.96
CA ASP A 363 14.85 8.24 -27.59
C ASP A 363 14.24 7.15 -26.70
N VAL A 364 13.75 6.04 -27.27
CA VAL A 364 13.28 4.89 -26.49
C VAL A 364 14.41 4.40 -25.59
N ASN A 365 14.10 4.21 -24.31
CA ASN A 365 15.08 3.81 -23.33
C ASN A 365 15.40 2.31 -23.48
N THR A 366 16.35 1.97 -24.34
CA THR A 366 16.82 0.58 -24.51
C THR A 366 18.02 0.24 -23.62
N GLY A 367 18.67 1.27 -23.06
CA GLY A 367 19.84 1.13 -22.21
C GLY A 367 21.19 1.34 -22.86
N ALA A 368 22.20 1.66 -22.04
CA ALA A 368 23.53 2.00 -22.51
C ALA A 368 24.20 0.82 -23.23
N ARG A 369 24.20 -0.37 -22.60
CA ARG A 369 24.78 -1.59 -23.19
C ARG A 369 24.16 -1.97 -24.53
N VAL A 370 22.86 -1.71 -24.70
CA VAL A 370 22.16 -1.96 -25.97
C VAL A 370 22.58 -0.95 -27.03
N LYS A 371 22.69 0.34 -26.68
CA LYS A 371 23.16 1.39 -27.59
C LYS A 371 24.60 1.15 -28.05
N ASP A 372 25.47 0.75 -27.13
CA ASP A 372 26.86 0.40 -27.43
C ASP A 372 26.89 -0.81 -28.38
N PHE A 373 26.15 -1.87 -28.08
CA PHE A 373 26.07 -3.07 -28.90
C PHE A 373 25.54 -2.82 -30.32
N LEU A 374 24.49 -2.00 -30.46
CA LEU A 374 23.94 -1.59 -31.76
C LEU A 374 24.97 -0.78 -32.57
N SER A 375 25.76 0.06 -31.90
CA SER A 375 26.81 0.85 -32.54
C SER A 375 27.96 -0.03 -33.02
N GLU A 376 28.35 -1.04 -32.24
CA GLU A 376 29.40 -2.00 -32.58
C GLU A 376 29.01 -2.91 -33.76
N HIS A 377 27.74 -3.30 -33.86
CA HIS A 377 27.26 -4.29 -34.85
C HIS A 377 26.39 -3.67 -35.95
N GLN A 378 26.53 -2.36 -36.20
CA GLN A 378 25.73 -1.63 -37.20
C GLN A 378 25.84 -2.22 -38.62
N ALA A 379 26.98 -2.82 -38.98
CA ALA A 379 27.19 -3.43 -40.30
C ALA A 379 26.58 -4.83 -40.44
N GLU A 380 26.27 -5.50 -39.33
CA GLU A 380 25.79 -6.89 -39.27
C GLU A 380 24.28 -6.98 -39.01
N LEU A 381 23.70 -5.92 -38.43
CA LEU A 381 22.28 -5.83 -38.11
C LEU A 381 21.55 -4.99 -39.17
N ASP A 382 20.66 -5.62 -39.92
CA ASP A 382 19.77 -4.93 -40.84
C ASP A 382 18.80 -4.00 -40.09
N ASP A 383 18.40 -2.89 -40.73
CA ASP A 383 17.46 -1.93 -40.16
C ASP A 383 16.15 -2.61 -39.71
N ASP A 384 15.58 -3.51 -40.51
CA ASP A 384 14.36 -4.26 -40.17
C ASP A 384 14.47 -5.06 -38.85
N VAL A 385 15.67 -5.54 -38.53
CA VAL A 385 15.94 -6.27 -37.28
C VAL A 385 15.94 -5.31 -36.10
N VAL A 386 16.56 -4.14 -36.26
CA VAL A 386 16.59 -3.09 -35.25
C VAL A 386 15.19 -2.53 -35.02
N ASP A 387 14.40 -2.33 -36.08
CA ASP A 387 12.99 -1.93 -36.03
C ASP A 387 12.17 -2.92 -35.19
N SER A 388 12.23 -4.20 -35.53
CA SER A 388 11.50 -5.26 -34.83
C SER A 388 11.89 -5.37 -33.35
N PHE A 389 13.18 -5.18 -33.04
CA PHE A 389 13.65 -5.14 -31.66
C PHE A 389 13.05 -3.95 -30.88
N LEU A 390 13.09 -2.74 -31.45
CA LEU A 390 12.55 -1.54 -30.79
C LEU A 390 11.04 -1.66 -30.56
N GLU A 391 10.30 -2.20 -31.52
CA GLU A 391 8.86 -2.50 -31.35
C GLU A 391 8.62 -3.48 -30.20
N SER A 392 9.46 -4.51 -30.07
CA SER A 392 9.41 -5.47 -28.97
C SER A 392 9.72 -4.82 -27.61
N SER A 393 10.75 -3.95 -27.54
CA SER A 393 11.07 -3.18 -26.33
C SER A 393 9.93 -2.26 -25.90
N VAL A 394 9.29 -1.56 -26.85
CA VAL A 394 8.12 -0.73 -26.57
C VAL A 394 6.94 -1.60 -26.09
N SER A 395 6.74 -2.78 -26.68
CA SER A 395 5.70 -3.72 -26.26
C SER A 395 5.91 -4.24 -24.84
N PHE A 396 7.16 -4.55 -24.47
CA PHE A 396 7.56 -4.84 -23.09
C PHE A 396 7.15 -3.69 -22.16
N TYR A 397 7.56 -2.46 -22.47
CA TYR A 397 7.27 -1.32 -21.59
C TYR A 397 5.78 -1.00 -21.47
N LYS A 398 4.99 -1.12 -22.55
CA LYS A 398 3.53 -1.00 -22.51
C LYS A 398 2.91 -2.02 -21.57
N ALA A 399 3.26 -3.29 -21.73
CA ALA A 399 2.72 -4.39 -20.93
C ALA A 399 3.08 -4.25 -19.44
N THR A 400 4.35 -3.97 -19.14
CA THR A 400 4.84 -3.74 -17.78
C THR A 400 4.17 -2.53 -17.14
N THR A 401 4.14 -1.38 -17.82
CA THR A 401 3.52 -0.14 -17.31
C THR A 401 2.05 -0.35 -16.95
N TRP A 402 1.29 -1.03 -17.82
CA TRP A 402 -0.12 -1.31 -17.58
C TRP A 402 -0.34 -2.24 -16.39
N SER A 403 0.44 -3.32 -16.28
CA SER A 403 0.34 -4.28 -15.18
C SER A 403 0.63 -3.65 -13.82
N LEU A 404 1.67 -2.81 -13.77
CA LEU A 404 1.99 -2.01 -12.57
C LEU A 404 0.83 -1.07 -12.22
N MET A 405 0.38 -0.26 -13.17
CA MET A 405 -0.68 0.75 -12.94
C MET A 405 -1.98 0.11 -12.44
N LYS A 406 -2.42 -0.99 -13.06
CA LYS A 406 -3.65 -1.71 -12.69
C LYS A 406 -3.59 -2.26 -11.25
N SER A 407 -2.39 -2.57 -10.75
CA SER A 407 -2.19 -3.12 -9.41
C SER A 407 -2.18 -2.06 -8.30
N LEU A 408 -2.12 -0.76 -8.64
CA LEU A 408 -2.04 0.32 -7.65
C LEU A 408 -3.42 0.71 -7.09
N PRO A 409 -3.55 0.89 -5.75
CA PRO A 409 -4.82 1.16 -5.10
C PRO A 409 -5.43 2.53 -5.41
N LEU A 410 -4.58 3.54 -5.65
CA LEU A 410 -4.97 4.94 -5.80
C LEU A 410 -4.17 5.59 -6.93
N PRO A 411 -4.69 6.64 -7.60
CA PRO A 411 -3.99 7.44 -8.61
C PRO A 411 -2.58 7.89 -8.23
N ASN A 412 -1.71 8.05 -9.22
CA ASN A 412 -0.31 8.44 -9.00
C ASN A 412 -0.19 9.79 -8.26
N VAL A 413 -1.08 10.74 -8.56
CA VAL A 413 -1.15 12.02 -7.85
C VAL A 413 -1.45 11.81 -6.36
N ALA A 414 -2.42 10.95 -6.03
CA ALA A 414 -2.75 10.61 -4.65
C ALA A 414 -1.55 9.96 -3.92
N LEU A 415 -0.96 8.91 -4.52
CA LEU A 415 0.14 8.17 -3.89
C LEU A 415 1.38 9.01 -3.62
N LYS A 416 1.72 9.95 -4.52
CA LYS A 416 2.83 10.88 -4.31
C LYS A 416 2.58 11.85 -3.16
N ASN A 417 1.32 12.24 -2.95
CA ASN A 417 0.96 13.27 -1.97
C ASN A 417 0.63 12.73 -0.57
N ILE A 418 0.29 11.46 -0.41
CA ILE A 418 0.00 10.88 0.93
C ILE A 418 1.17 11.07 1.92
N PRO A 419 2.42 10.67 1.60
CA PRO A 419 3.54 10.87 2.52
C PRO A 419 3.87 12.35 2.75
N ILE A 420 3.56 13.22 1.79
CA ILE A 420 3.79 14.66 1.90
C ILE A 420 2.75 15.28 2.84
N LEU A 421 1.46 14.96 2.64
CA LEU A 421 0.35 15.43 3.47
C LEU A 421 0.50 14.99 4.92
N LEU A 422 0.97 13.76 5.17
CA LEU A 422 1.16 13.25 6.53
C LEU A 422 2.35 13.89 7.25
N ARG A 423 3.32 14.48 6.53
CA ARG A 423 4.47 15.14 7.16
C ARG A 423 4.13 16.58 7.54
N PRO A 424 4.48 17.05 8.76
CA PRO A 424 4.19 18.43 9.18
C PRO A 424 4.74 19.50 8.21
N ALA A 425 5.97 19.28 7.71
CA ALA A 425 6.61 20.19 6.76
C ALA A 425 5.99 20.15 5.36
N GLY A 426 5.40 19.00 4.97
CA GLY A 426 4.84 18.81 3.63
C GLY A 426 3.50 19.50 3.41
N ARG A 427 2.88 20.08 4.46
CA ARG A 427 1.60 20.78 4.34
C ARG A 427 1.60 21.93 3.31
N LEU A 428 2.75 22.59 3.10
CA LEU A 428 2.89 23.69 2.15
C LEU A 428 3.16 23.19 0.71
N GLU A 429 3.48 21.91 0.54
CA GLU A 429 3.76 21.29 -0.75
C GLU A 429 2.49 20.69 -1.38
N VAL A 430 1.43 20.46 -0.58
CA VAL A 430 0.17 19.87 -1.03
C VAL A 430 -0.90 20.93 -1.23
N THR A 431 -1.54 20.93 -2.39
CA THR A 431 -2.65 21.84 -2.68
C THR A 431 -3.95 21.33 -2.06
N SER A 432 -4.84 22.25 -1.69
CA SER A 432 -6.16 21.90 -1.13
C SER A 432 -7.01 21.07 -2.09
N ARG A 433 -6.87 21.29 -3.41
CA ARG A 433 -7.49 20.47 -4.47
C ARG A 433 -7.06 19.00 -4.35
N VAL A 434 -5.77 18.73 -4.16
CA VAL A 434 -5.27 17.35 -4.00
C VAL A 434 -5.84 16.71 -2.73
N VAL A 435 -6.00 17.47 -1.65
CA VAL A 435 -6.63 16.98 -0.41
C VAL A 435 -8.10 16.64 -0.64
N ALA A 436 -8.85 17.48 -1.37
CA ALA A 436 -10.23 17.22 -1.73
C ALA A 436 -10.38 15.97 -2.62
N GLU A 437 -9.53 15.83 -3.64
CA GLU A 437 -9.48 14.64 -4.50
C GLU A 437 -9.16 13.36 -3.70
N LEU A 438 -8.21 13.43 -2.75
CA LEU A 438 -7.91 12.33 -1.83
C LEU A 438 -9.13 11.96 -0.97
N GLY A 439 -9.82 12.95 -0.39
CA GLY A 439 -11.06 12.72 0.37
C GLY A 439 -12.14 12.02 -0.45
N SER A 440 -12.33 12.44 -1.70
CA SER A 440 -13.26 11.79 -2.63
C SER A 440 -12.86 10.35 -2.96
N LEU A 441 -11.58 10.10 -3.25
CA LEU A 441 -11.05 8.76 -3.55
C LEU A 441 -11.20 7.78 -2.37
N MET A 442 -11.14 8.28 -1.13
CA MET A 442 -11.37 7.49 0.07
C MET A 442 -12.85 7.38 0.46
N GLY A 443 -13.77 7.87 -0.38
CA GLY A 443 -15.21 7.82 -0.15
C GLY A 443 -15.70 8.71 1.00
N LEU A 444 -14.91 9.73 1.37
CA LEU A 444 -15.24 10.65 2.47
C LEU A 444 -16.03 11.87 1.99
N CYS A 445 -15.95 12.20 0.70
CA CYS A 445 -16.70 13.29 0.07
C CYS A 445 -17.78 12.70 -0.84
N GLY A 446 -18.94 12.38 -0.26
CA GLY A 446 -20.06 11.74 -0.97
C GLY A 446 -21.25 12.68 -1.21
N VAL A 447 -21.30 13.80 -0.49
CA VAL A 447 -22.40 14.77 -0.53
C VAL A 447 -21.93 16.05 -1.22
N PRO A 448 -22.81 16.75 -1.97
CA PRO A 448 -22.47 18.06 -2.52
C PRO A 448 -21.99 19.02 -1.42
N GLY A 449 -20.82 19.61 -1.62
CA GLY A 449 -20.20 20.53 -0.65
C GLY A 449 -19.10 19.90 0.22
N ASP A 450 -19.03 18.57 0.34
CA ASP A 450 -18.00 17.91 1.17
C ASP A 450 -16.57 18.26 0.73
N MET A 451 -16.33 18.36 -0.58
CA MET A 451 -15.02 18.74 -1.12
C MET A 451 -14.64 20.18 -0.76
N ALA A 452 -15.61 21.09 -0.74
CA ALA A 452 -15.40 22.49 -0.33
C ALA A 452 -15.14 22.56 1.17
N LEU A 453 -15.93 21.84 1.98
CA LEU A 453 -15.73 21.76 3.42
C LEU A 453 -14.35 21.19 3.77
N LEU A 454 -13.92 20.11 3.11
CA LEU A 454 -12.59 19.53 3.30
C LEU A 454 -11.47 20.51 2.90
N THR A 455 -11.69 21.27 1.83
CA THR A 455 -10.76 22.34 1.39
C THR A 455 -10.63 23.41 2.47
N ASP A 456 -11.75 23.87 3.04
CA ASP A 456 -11.79 24.90 4.07
C ASP A 456 -11.13 24.41 5.38
N GLU A 457 -11.46 23.20 5.83
CA GLU A 457 -10.84 22.57 7.00
C GLU A 457 -9.31 22.44 6.84
N PHE A 458 -8.84 22.12 5.63
CA PHE A 458 -7.41 22.03 5.35
C PHE A 458 -6.72 23.39 5.34
N LEU A 459 -7.37 24.43 4.81
CA LEU A 459 -6.86 25.80 4.86
C LEU A 459 -6.77 26.30 6.31
N GLU A 460 -7.78 26.04 7.13
CA GLU A 460 -7.78 26.38 8.56
C GLU A 460 -6.64 25.67 9.31
N TYR A 461 -6.42 24.39 9.01
CA TYR A 461 -5.26 23.64 9.53
C TYR A 461 -3.93 24.29 9.14
N MET A 462 -3.76 24.71 7.88
CA MET A 462 -2.53 25.37 7.43
C MET A 462 -2.28 26.71 8.13
N ILE A 463 -3.34 27.50 8.34
CA ILE A 463 -3.25 28.81 9.02
C ILE A 463 -2.90 28.62 10.50
N SER A 464 -3.66 27.78 11.21
CA SER A 464 -3.48 27.56 12.66
C SER A 464 -2.09 27.02 13.04
N GLU A 465 -1.49 26.20 12.19
CA GLU A 465 -0.13 25.72 12.41
C GLU A 465 0.96 26.63 11.82
N GLY A 466 0.61 27.59 10.97
CA GLY A 466 1.51 28.64 10.46
C GLY A 466 1.81 29.72 11.51
N GLU A 467 0.91 29.91 12.47
CA GLU A 467 1.02 30.91 13.53
C GLU A 467 1.87 30.47 14.74
N LYS A 468 2.31 29.21 14.80
CA LYS A 468 3.20 28.71 15.88
C LYS A 468 4.67 28.98 15.51
N PRO A 469 5.36 29.93 16.18
CA PRO A 469 6.77 30.15 15.96
C PRO A 469 7.56 29.04 16.66
N THR A 470 8.23 28.16 15.92
CA THR A 470 9.29 27.31 16.47
C THR A 470 10.61 28.08 16.40
N ALA A 471 10.74 29.09 17.25
CA ALA A 471 12.04 29.61 17.64
C ALA A 471 12.51 28.81 18.87
N ASP A 472 13.73 28.31 18.80
CA ASP A 472 14.55 27.84 19.93
C ASP A 472 14.10 26.56 20.66
N SER A 473 14.22 25.41 19.99
CA SER A 473 14.67 24.19 20.70
C SER A 473 15.49 23.28 19.75
N PRO A 474 16.61 22.71 20.21
CA PRO A 474 17.44 21.79 19.42
C PRO A 474 16.87 20.36 19.37
N THR A 475 15.60 20.15 19.73
CA THR A 475 14.96 18.84 19.68
C THR A 475 14.58 18.47 18.24
N PRO A 476 14.78 17.21 17.82
CA PRO A 476 14.23 16.72 16.57
C PRO A 476 12.73 17.00 16.55
N GLY A 477 12.22 17.48 15.42
CA GLY A 477 10.79 17.80 15.26
C GLY A 477 9.90 16.59 15.62
N PRO A 478 8.63 16.83 15.98
CA PRO A 478 7.73 15.76 16.39
C PRO A 478 7.59 14.69 15.30
N THR A 479 7.48 13.42 15.69
CA THR A 479 7.17 12.35 14.73
C THR A 479 5.81 12.60 14.08
N VAL A 480 5.57 11.98 12.91
CA VAL A 480 4.28 12.08 12.19
C VAL A 480 3.11 11.77 13.13
N GLU A 481 3.22 10.70 13.89
CA GLU A 481 2.18 10.26 14.83
C GLU A 481 1.99 11.22 16.00
N GLN A 482 3.08 11.77 16.56
CA GLN A 482 3.01 12.74 17.65
C GLN A 482 2.39 14.07 17.21
N HIS A 483 2.74 14.52 16.01
CA HIS A 483 2.14 15.70 15.39
C HIS A 483 0.64 15.51 15.21
N TRP A 484 0.22 14.44 14.54
CA TRP A 484 -1.21 14.21 14.28
C TRP A 484 -1.99 13.90 15.55
N LYS A 485 -1.39 13.27 16.56
CA LYS A 485 -1.99 13.14 17.89
C LYS A 485 -2.40 14.51 18.46
N GLN A 486 -1.53 15.52 18.34
CA GLN A 486 -1.82 16.85 18.87
C GLN A 486 -2.88 17.58 18.04
N VAL A 487 -2.79 17.51 16.71
CA VAL A 487 -3.72 18.20 15.79
C VAL A 487 -5.12 17.57 15.83
N LEU A 488 -5.21 16.24 15.81
CA LEU A 488 -6.51 15.55 15.79
C LEU A 488 -7.31 15.72 17.09
N ARG A 489 -6.65 16.10 18.20
CA ARG A 489 -7.31 16.43 19.47
C ARG A 489 -8.08 17.74 19.43
N THR A 490 -7.64 18.69 18.61
CA THR A 490 -8.29 20.00 18.48
C THR A 490 -9.35 20.02 17.38
N MET A 491 -9.29 19.07 16.43
CA MET A 491 -10.28 18.93 15.37
C MET A 491 -11.60 18.34 15.86
N GLY A 492 -12.71 18.85 15.32
CA GLY A 492 -14.05 18.35 15.60
C GLY A 492 -14.24 16.89 15.17
N LYS A 493 -15.09 16.13 15.89
CA LYS A 493 -15.33 14.71 15.61
C LYS A 493 -15.96 14.45 14.24
N THR A 494 -16.70 15.42 13.71
CA THR A 494 -17.38 15.37 12.42
C THR A 494 -16.52 15.90 11.26
N SER A 495 -15.30 16.37 11.53
CA SER A 495 -14.41 16.91 10.50
C SER A 495 -14.05 15.84 9.46
N ILE A 496 -14.17 16.21 8.19
CA ILE A 496 -13.81 15.34 7.06
C ILE A 496 -12.29 15.19 7.01
N LEU A 497 -11.53 16.26 7.25
CA LEU A 497 -10.08 16.24 7.31
C LEU A 497 -9.59 15.31 8.43
N ARG A 498 -10.20 15.38 9.62
CA ARG A 498 -9.90 14.47 10.72
C ARG A 498 -10.07 13.02 10.29
N ARG A 499 -11.16 12.69 9.59
CA ARG A 499 -11.42 11.33 9.11
C ARG A 499 -10.45 10.91 8.00
N LEU A 500 -10.10 11.82 7.09
CA LEU A 500 -9.11 11.59 6.03
C LEU A 500 -7.74 11.24 6.63
N ILE A 501 -7.22 12.09 7.51
CA ILE A 501 -5.92 11.86 8.16
C ILE A 501 -5.93 10.56 8.95
N CYS A 502 -6.98 10.29 9.75
CA CYS A 502 -7.08 9.01 10.44
C CYS A 502 -7.05 7.83 9.46
N SER A 503 -7.77 7.92 8.33
CA SER A 503 -7.79 6.86 7.32
C SER A 503 -6.41 6.65 6.69
N LEU A 504 -5.68 7.73 6.39
CA LEU A 504 -4.29 7.64 5.89
C LEU A 504 -3.33 7.07 6.93
N LEU A 505 -3.51 7.40 8.21
CA LEU A 505 -2.69 6.85 9.31
C LEU A 505 -2.97 5.36 9.58
N THR A 506 -4.10 4.81 9.11
CA THR A 506 -4.36 3.36 9.17
C THR A 506 -3.56 2.56 8.15
N LEU A 507 -2.92 3.23 7.17
CA LEU A 507 -2.00 2.55 6.27
C LEU A 507 -0.93 1.81 7.10
N PRO A 508 -0.69 0.52 6.81
CA PRO A 508 0.24 -0.29 7.57
C PRO A 508 1.61 0.39 7.65
N SER A 509 2.15 0.51 8.85
CA SER A 509 3.56 0.86 9.03
C SER A 509 4.41 -0.37 8.70
N GLY A 510 5.63 -0.17 8.20
CA GLY A 510 6.59 -1.19 7.79
C GLY A 510 6.08 -2.34 6.89
N SER A 511 6.77 -3.48 6.98
CA SER A 511 6.58 -4.63 6.10
C SER A 511 5.22 -5.34 6.27
N LEU A 512 4.68 -5.80 5.14
CA LEU A 512 3.46 -6.61 5.02
C LEU A 512 3.73 -8.12 5.04
N GLN A 513 4.97 -8.53 5.31
CA GLN A 513 5.29 -9.94 5.51
C GLN A 513 4.57 -10.48 6.73
N ARG A 514 3.95 -11.66 6.57
CA ARG A 514 3.14 -12.32 7.61
C ARG A 514 3.87 -12.34 8.95
N ASP A 515 5.09 -12.84 8.98
CA ASP A 515 5.82 -13.08 10.22
C ASP A 515 6.16 -11.76 10.94
N LYS A 516 6.48 -10.69 10.19
CA LYS A 516 6.71 -9.34 10.74
C LYS A 516 5.41 -8.71 11.27
N VAL A 517 4.29 -8.88 10.58
CA VAL A 517 2.98 -8.37 11.03
C VAL A 517 2.50 -9.14 12.26
N PHE A 518 2.66 -10.46 12.26
CA PHE A 518 2.35 -11.33 13.39
C PHE A 518 3.17 -10.95 14.61
N ALA A 519 4.48 -10.72 14.47
CA ALA A 519 5.33 -10.25 15.57
C ALA A 519 4.80 -8.97 16.23
N ARG A 520 4.27 -8.03 15.45
CA ARG A 520 3.69 -6.76 15.95
C ARG A 520 2.33 -6.94 16.63
N ALA A 521 1.57 -7.94 16.22
CA ALA A 521 0.29 -8.27 16.86
C ALA A 521 0.45 -8.82 18.29
N ASN A 522 1.65 -9.31 18.64
CA ASN A 522 1.93 -9.98 19.93
C ASN A 522 2.49 -9.05 20.99
N LEU A 523 3.02 -7.89 20.57
CA LEU A 523 3.61 -6.93 21.47
C LEU A 523 2.48 -6.12 22.11
N LEU A 524 2.06 -6.58 23.30
CA LEU A 524 1.29 -5.86 24.31
C LEU A 524 -0.24 -5.92 24.17
N GLY A 525 -0.84 -7.02 24.66
CA GLY A 525 -2.26 -7.10 25.01
C GLY A 525 -2.70 -6.17 26.15
N ASP A 526 -1.76 -5.53 26.85
CA ASP A 526 -1.92 -4.25 27.51
C ASP A 526 -0.50 -3.66 27.68
N GLY A 527 -0.37 -2.33 27.72
CA GLY A 527 0.92 -1.67 27.82
C GLY A 527 1.77 -2.24 28.96
N SER A 528 3.09 -2.32 28.75
CA SER A 528 4.06 -2.66 29.79
C SER A 528 3.95 -1.63 30.90
N ARG A 529 3.21 -1.98 31.95
CA ARG A 529 3.35 -1.47 33.31
C ARG A 529 2.70 -2.48 34.24
N ASP A 530 3.50 -2.87 35.23
CA ASP A 530 3.16 -3.65 36.41
C ASP A 530 3.19 -5.18 36.24
N GLU A 531 4.40 -5.72 36.12
CA GLU A 531 4.70 -7.14 36.43
C GLU A 531 4.71 -7.45 37.95
N ASP A 532 4.34 -6.50 38.81
CA ASP A 532 4.42 -6.69 40.28
C ASP A 532 3.07 -6.65 41.03
N ASP A 533 1.92 -6.44 40.37
CA ASP A 533 0.63 -6.25 41.08
C ASP A 533 -0.23 -7.52 41.20
N TRP A 534 0.25 -8.67 40.69
CA TRP A 534 -0.51 -9.94 40.70
C TRP A 534 -0.36 -10.78 42.00
N LEU A 535 0.28 -10.27 43.05
CA LEU A 535 0.59 -11.05 44.25
C LEU A 535 -0.04 -10.57 45.57
N THR A 536 -0.91 -9.55 45.58
CA THR A 536 -1.54 -9.12 46.82
C THR A 536 -2.99 -8.71 46.62
N GLU A 537 -3.89 -9.67 46.53
CA GLU A 537 -5.26 -9.53 47.03
C GLU A 537 -6.00 -10.88 47.04
N ARG A 538 -5.52 -11.84 47.84
CA ARG A 538 -6.39 -12.92 48.34
C ARG A 538 -5.81 -13.67 49.54
N SER A 539 -6.00 -13.13 50.73
CA SER A 539 -6.27 -13.92 51.94
C SER A 539 -6.40 -12.98 53.14
N GLU A 540 -7.62 -12.80 53.63
CA GLU A 540 -7.92 -12.71 55.07
C GLU A 540 -9.45 -12.75 55.21
N ASP A 541 -9.94 -13.98 55.39
CA ASP A 541 -11.28 -14.31 55.88
C ASP A 541 -11.12 -14.64 57.37
N GLU A 542 -11.54 -13.73 58.25
CA GLU A 542 -11.68 -13.98 59.70
C GLU A 542 -12.80 -13.07 60.24
N GLY A 543 -13.96 -13.67 60.53
CA GLY A 543 -14.77 -13.35 61.71
C GLY A 543 -15.78 -12.19 61.65
N ILE A 544 -17.07 -12.53 61.45
CA ILE A 544 -18.21 -11.72 61.92
C ILE A 544 -18.29 -11.86 63.46
N PRO A 545 -18.57 -10.78 64.24
CA PRO A 545 -19.95 -10.60 64.69
C PRO A 545 -20.44 -9.14 64.83
N SER A 546 -21.76 -9.01 64.58
CA SER A 546 -22.76 -8.11 65.21
C SER A 546 -22.84 -6.61 64.85
N SER A 547 -23.92 -6.27 64.13
CA SER A 547 -24.72 -5.03 64.19
C SER A 547 -25.15 -4.71 65.64
N PRO A 548 -25.55 -3.46 66.04
CA PRO A 548 -26.42 -2.55 65.25
C PRO A 548 -26.22 -1.02 65.45
N SER A 549 -26.95 -0.25 64.63
CA SER A 549 -27.72 0.99 64.96
C SER A 549 -27.46 2.15 63.98
N SER A 550 -28.44 2.44 63.11
CA SER A 550 -28.69 3.80 62.58
C SER A 550 -29.23 4.70 63.72
N PRO A 551 -29.23 6.07 63.66
CA PRO A 551 -30.04 6.84 62.70
C PRO A 551 -29.54 8.27 62.37
N LEU A 552 -30.37 9.01 61.59
CA LEU A 552 -30.49 10.48 61.37
C LEU A 552 -29.93 10.98 60.02
N LYS A 553 -30.78 11.30 59.02
CA LYS A 553 -31.68 12.47 58.82
C LYS A 553 -30.96 13.77 58.44
N GLN A 554 -31.21 14.24 57.21
CA GLN A 554 -31.57 15.60 56.78
C GLN A 554 -31.53 15.61 55.23
N GLU A 555 -32.65 15.50 54.50
CA GLU A 555 -33.62 16.55 54.14
C GLU A 555 -33.01 17.92 53.79
N SER A 556 -33.11 18.32 52.51
CA SER A 556 -33.45 19.67 52.06
C SER A 556 -33.83 19.67 50.57
N ASN A 557 -35.09 20.02 50.32
CA ASN A 557 -35.75 20.23 49.03
C ASN A 557 -35.48 21.62 48.43
N SER A 558 -35.86 21.76 47.15
CA SER A 558 -36.55 22.89 46.46
C SER A 558 -35.80 23.33 45.19
N SER A 559 -36.26 23.04 43.97
CA SER A 559 -37.45 23.54 43.21
C SER A 559 -37.16 24.78 42.36
N ASP A 560 -37.94 24.90 41.27
CA ASP A 560 -38.13 26.00 40.29
C ASP A 560 -37.52 25.62 38.92
N LEU A 561 -38.23 25.13 37.89
CA LEU A 561 -39.56 25.37 37.29
C LEU A 561 -39.74 26.77 36.67
N ILE A 562 -39.44 26.91 35.37
CA ILE A 562 -40.17 27.80 34.43
C ILE A 562 -40.27 27.13 33.05
N ASP A 563 -41.51 26.93 32.64
CA ASP A 563 -42.07 26.60 31.31
C ASP A 563 -42.46 27.92 30.61
N ILE A 564 -42.17 28.11 29.31
CA ILE A 564 -43.03 28.86 28.34
C ILE A 564 -42.71 28.41 26.87
N THR A 565 -43.58 27.55 26.34
CA THR A 565 -44.42 27.69 25.11
C THR A 565 -43.91 28.35 23.80
N GLU A 566 -44.21 27.68 22.68
CA GLU A 566 -44.21 28.11 21.26
C GLU A 566 -45.08 29.35 20.96
N PRO A 567 -44.95 29.92 19.73
CA PRO A 567 -46.09 29.85 18.81
C PRO A 567 -45.73 29.65 17.32
N ALA A 568 -46.76 29.24 16.57
CA ALA A 568 -46.77 28.93 15.15
C ALA A 568 -47.23 30.10 14.23
N GLU A 569 -47.06 29.86 12.92
CA GLU A 569 -47.71 30.44 11.72
C GLU A 569 -47.23 31.80 11.18
N THR A 570 -46.72 31.83 9.93
CA THR A 570 -47.51 32.22 8.74
C THR A 570 -46.74 32.13 7.42
N ASP A 571 -47.52 31.85 6.38
CA ASP A 571 -47.24 31.53 4.99
C ASP A 571 -47.04 32.80 4.12
N THR A 572 -46.12 32.80 3.15
CA THR A 572 -46.29 33.52 1.86
C THR A 572 -45.20 33.20 0.82
N ARG A 573 -45.63 32.56 -0.28
CA ARG A 573 -44.96 32.54 -1.60
C ARG A 573 -44.97 33.94 -2.25
N PRO A 574 -44.10 34.16 -3.26
CA PRO A 574 -44.67 34.23 -4.61
C PRO A 574 -43.89 33.42 -5.65
N ALA A 575 -44.64 32.94 -6.65
CA ALA A 575 -44.13 32.35 -7.88
C ALA A 575 -44.09 33.43 -8.98
N LEU A 576 -43.03 33.46 -9.78
CA LEU A 576 -43.07 33.98 -11.16
C LEU A 576 -42.36 32.98 -12.07
N LYS A 577 -43.11 32.40 -13.01
CA LYS A 577 -42.61 31.75 -14.21
C LYS A 577 -42.54 32.81 -15.31
N THR A 578 -41.43 32.92 -16.05
CA THR A 578 -41.47 32.75 -17.51
C THR A 578 -40.10 32.34 -18.04
N THR A 579 -40.17 31.44 -19.01
CA THR A 579 -39.19 30.83 -19.91
C THR A 579 -38.20 31.77 -20.57
N GLU A 580 -36.94 31.34 -20.68
CA GLU A 580 -36.15 31.49 -21.91
C GLU A 580 -35.07 30.42 -22.01
N SER A 581 -34.74 30.09 -23.24
CA SER A 581 -34.24 28.80 -23.72
C SER A 581 -32.74 28.58 -23.48
N ILE A 582 -32.40 27.31 -23.35
CA ILE A 582 -31.04 26.76 -23.29
C ILE A 582 -30.30 27.03 -24.61
N GLU A 583 -29.16 27.72 -24.54
CA GLU A 583 -28.05 27.53 -25.50
C GLU A 583 -26.91 26.82 -24.76
N ILE A 584 -26.63 25.59 -25.20
CA ILE A 584 -25.48 24.80 -24.77
C ILE A 584 -24.25 25.41 -25.45
N ILE A 585 -23.46 26.17 -24.69
CA ILE A 585 -22.08 26.47 -25.08
C ILE A 585 -21.21 25.39 -24.47
N VAL A 586 -20.70 24.51 -25.32
CA VAL A 586 -19.57 23.62 -25.02
C VAL A 586 -18.38 24.54 -24.73
N LEU A 587 -18.00 24.67 -23.46
CA LEU A 587 -16.74 25.29 -23.10
C LEU A 587 -15.65 24.22 -23.17
N ASP A 588 -14.82 24.41 -24.18
CA ASP A 588 -13.56 23.74 -24.44
C ASP A 588 -12.61 23.96 -23.25
N ASP A 589 -12.12 22.87 -22.66
CA ASP A 589 -11.32 22.83 -21.44
C ASP A 589 -9.83 22.86 -21.82
N SER A 590 -9.40 23.99 -22.40
CA SER A 590 -8.00 24.29 -22.75
C SER A 590 -7.57 25.60 -22.10
N ASP A 591 -6.36 25.54 -21.52
CA ASP A 591 -5.47 26.63 -21.10
C ASP A 591 -5.40 26.91 -19.58
N ASP A 592 -4.55 26.12 -18.90
CA ASP A 592 -3.74 26.62 -17.78
C ASP A 592 -2.32 26.89 -18.32
N ASP A 593 -2.15 28.04 -18.96
CA ASP A 593 -0.83 28.62 -19.18
C ASP A 593 -0.31 29.23 -17.88
N VAL A 594 0.89 28.78 -17.51
CA VAL A 594 1.69 29.30 -16.39
C VAL A 594 1.98 30.78 -16.62
N ILE A 595 1.48 31.64 -15.73
CA ILE A 595 1.81 33.07 -15.69
C ILE A 595 3.31 33.23 -15.37
N TRP A 596 4.10 33.55 -16.39
CA TRP A 596 5.42 34.17 -16.23
C TRP A 596 5.24 35.69 -16.20
N THR A 597 5.71 36.33 -15.14
CA THR A 597 5.67 37.79 -14.99
C THR A 597 6.70 38.47 -15.89
N GLU A 598 6.26 38.96 -17.05
CA GLU A 598 7.04 39.91 -17.86
C GLU A 598 7.09 41.28 -17.17
N THR A 599 8.30 41.73 -16.86
CA THR A 599 8.55 43.07 -16.32
C THR A 599 8.65 44.07 -17.48
N ILE A 600 7.73 45.04 -17.51
CA ILE A 600 7.74 46.16 -18.46
C ILE A 600 8.92 47.09 -18.15
N GLN A 601 9.80 47.35 -19.13
CA GLN A 601 10.64 48.54 -19.12
C GLN A 601 10.59 49.31 -20.44
N HIS A 602 10.23 50.58 -20.30
CA HIS A 602 10.19 51.62 -21.31
C HIS A 602 11.58 51.96 -21.86
N LYS A 603 11.66 52.16 -23.18
CA LYS A 603 12.80 52.77 -23.89
C LYS A 603 13.09 54.19 -23.38
N LEU A 604 14.37 54.47 -23.14
CA LEU A 604 14.97 55.78 -23.40
C LEU A 604 16.44 55.61 -23.84
N LYS A 605 16.88 56.58 -24.63
CA LYS A 605 17.90 56.53 -25.68
C LYS A 605 19.19 57.24 -25.22
N ASN A 606 20.30 56.92 -25.91
CA ASN A 606 21.54 57.69 -26.14
C ASN A 606 22.85 57.28 -25.42
N ASP A 607 23.79 56.85 -26.28
CA ASP A 607 25.14 57.37 -26.56
C ASP A 607 26.38 57.07 -25.67
N ASN A 608 27.33 56.39 -26.36
CA ASN A 608 28.79 56.63 -26.46
C ASN A 608 29.82 55.93 -25.53
N ALA A 609 30.74 55.25 -26.25
CA ALA A 609 32.21 55.17 -26.09
C ALA A 609 32.89 54.06 -25.23
N LEU A 610 33.73 53.28 -25.93
CA LEU A 610 34.86 52.40 -25.55
C LEU A 610 36.10 53.20 -25.04
N PRO A 611 37.28 52.62 -24.64
CA PRO A 611 37.65 51.29 -24.06
C PRO A 611 38.79 51.30 -22.96
N MET A 612 39.15 50.09 -22.47
CA MET A 612 40.51 49.56 -22.10
C MET A 612 41.22 49.81 -20.73
N ALA A 613 41.65 48.67 -20.13
CA ALA A 613 42.98 48.33 -19.56
C ALA A 613 43.25 48.23 -18.02
N THR A 614 43.63 46.99 -17.63
CA THR A 614 44.76 46.52 -16.75
C THR A 614 44.82 46.68 -15.22
N SER A 615 45.19 45.54 -14.57
CA SER A 615 46.08 45.31 -13.39
C SER A 615 45.49 45.06 -11.97
N THR A 616 45.89 43.90 -11.40
CA THR A 616 45.92 43.45 -9.99
C THR A 616 47.19 43.96 -9.26
N PRO A 617 47.46 43.79 -7.92
CA PRO A 617 46.87 42.91 -6.88
C PRO A 617 46.73 43.54 -5.44
N GLU A 618 46.48 42.67 -4.44
CA GLU A 618 46.62 42.78 -2.95
C GLU A 618 45.33 42.92 -2.09
N GLY A 619 45.14 41.98 -1.14
CA GLY A 619 44.02 41.91 -0.15
C GLY A 619 44.43 42.38 1.26
N PRO A 620 43.86 41.89 2.39
CA PRO A 620 42.56 41.24 2.63
C PRO A 620 41.73 41.92 3.77
N SER A 621 40.40 41.71 3.84
CA SER A 621 39.65 41.34 5.07
C SER A 621 38.11 41.51 4.96
N LYS A 622 37.44 40.37 5.20
CA LYS A 622 36.16 40.12 5.91
C LYS A 622 34.90 40.98 5.68
N THR A 623 33.87 40.21 5.26
CA THR A 623 32.41 40.26 5.54
C THR A 623 31.45 40.98 4.57
N SER A 624 30.39 40.22 4.20
CA SER A 624 29.21 40.59 3.40
C SER A 624 29.47 40.59 1.88
N SER A 625 28.70 39.99 0.96
CA SER A 625 27.38 39.39 0.99
C SER A 625 27.23 38.53 -0.29
N CYS A 626 26.35 37.53 -0.23
CA CYS A 626 25.81 36.74 -1.33
C CYS A 626 25.79 37.44 -2.70
N LEU A 627 26.47 36.88 -3.71
CA LEU A 627 26.11 36.99 -5.14
C LEU A 627 27.06 36.26 -6.11
N TYR A 628 28.11 35.57 -5.63
CA TYR A 628 29.01 34.78 -6.50
C TYR A 628 28.81 33.26 -6.44
N GLU A 629 27.92 32.75 -5.59
CA GLU A 629 27.55 31.31 -5.56
C GLU A 629 26.32 30.96 -6.41
N VAL A 630 25.54 31.94 -6.88
CA VAL A 630 24.37 31.67 -7.75
C VAL A 630 24.78 31.46 -9.21
N ILE A 631 25.92 31.99 -9.64
CA ILE A 631 26.41 31.81 -11.03
C ILE A 631 27.22 30.52 -11.21
N ARG A 632 27.62 29.84 -10.11
CA ARG A 632 28.16 28.46 -10.18
C ARG A 632 27.07 27.37 -10.20
N LEU A 633 25.82 27.73 -9.91
CA LEU A 633 24.67 26.82 -9.90
C LEU A 633 23.87 26.77 -11.22
N LEU A 634 24.22 27.58 -12.23
CA LEU A 634 23.45 27.67 -13.48
C LEU A 634 24.18 27.22 -14.76
N ILE A 635 25.39 26.66 -14.67
CA ILE A 635 26.12 26.15 -15.87
C ILE A 635 26.45 24.64 -15.79
N ILE A 636 26.11 23.93 -14.71
CA ILE A 636 26.21 22.45 -14.63
C ILE A 636 24.88 21.86 -14.17
N GLN A 637 23.78 22.26 -14.82
CA GLN A 637 22.46 21.64 -14.64
C GLN A 637 21.93 21.00 -15.92
N HIS A 638 22.83 20.72 -16.87
CA HIS A 638 22.52 20.09 -18.15
C HIS A 638 23.46 18.91 -18.42
N THR A 639 23.47 17.93 -17.51
CA THR A 639 23.81 16.50 -17.74
C THR A 639 23.73 15.77 -16.40
N CYS A 640 23.13 14.56 -16.39
CA CYS A 640 22.99 13.63 -15.25
C CYS A 640 21.80 13.83 -14.30
N HIS A 641 20.59 13.61 -14.83
CA HIS A 641 19.45 13.11 -14.03
C HIS A 641 19.43 11.57 -13.90
N HIS A 642 20.40 10.88 -14.52
CA HIS A 642 20.55 9.43 -14.48
C HIS A 642 21.25 8.90 -13.21
N CYS A 643 21.93 9.77 -12.44
CA CYS A 643 22.64 9.36 -11.21
C CYS A 643 21.80 9.46 -9.93
N LEU A 644 20.71 10.24 -9.92
CA LEU A 644 19.90 10.44 -8.71
C LEU A 644 19.03 9.23 -8.36
N VAL A 645 18.61 8.45 -9.36
CA VAL A 645 17.91 7.17 -9.14
C VAL A 645 18.88 6.11 -8.57
N HIS A 646 20.15 6.14 -8.98
CA HIS A 646 21.20 5.25 -8.46
C HIS A 646 21.62 5.61 -7.03
N LEU A 647 21.63 6.91 -6.67
CA LEU A 647 21.99 7.38 -5.33
C LEU A 647 20.90 7.12 -4.27
N CYS A 648 19.62 7.17 -4.64
CA CYS A 648 18.53 6.77 -3.72
C CYS A 648 18.45 5.25 -3.50
N LEU A 649 19.03 4.43 -4.38
CA LEU A 649 19.13 2.97 -4.22
C LEU A 649 20.41 2.53 -3.47
N MET A 650 21.50 3.30 -3.55
CA MET A 650 22.76 2.99 -2.84
C MET A 650 22.78 3.39 -1.36
N SER A 651 21.80 4.17 -0.87
CA SER A 651 21.71 4.52 0.56
C SER A 651 21.17 3.39 1.47
N LEU A 652 20.92 2.20 0.92
CA LEU A 652 20.44 1.01 1.66
C LEU A 652 21.55 0.01 2.05
N THR A 653 22.83 0.28 1.76
CA THR A 653 23.92 -0.69 2.02
C THR A 653 25.06 -0.15 2.90
N TRP A 654 24.80 0.78 3.81
CA TRP A 654 25.78 1.21 4.81
C TRP A 654 25.13 1.30 6.20
N THR A 655 25.44 0.35 7.08
CA THR A 655 25.42 0.54 8.54
C THR A 655 26.86 0.41 9.04
N PRO A 656 27.23 1.12 10.13
CA PRO A 656 28.58 1.10 10.68
C PRO A 656 29.06 -0.27 11.13
#